data_AF-E8RKA3-F1
#
_entry.id   AF-E8RKA3-F1
#
_cell.length_a   1.000
_cell.length_b   1.000
_cell.length_c   1.000
_cell.angle_alpha   90.00
_cell.angle_beta   90.00
_cell.angle_gamma   90.00
#
_symmetry.space_group_name_H-M   'P 1'
#
loop_
_entity.id
_entity.type
_entity.pdbx_description
1 polymer ?
#
loop_
_entity_poly.entity_id
_entity_poly.type
_entity_poly.pdbx_seq_one_letter_code
_entity_poly.pdbx_strand_id
1 'polypeptide(L)'
;MSKQKHIAIKASKKSISSMILSILMLLSVIPLHSSTIFAESTKKTVMNGTENISKNDSIWFGIRGKDLTDAGSEIQWRVLDTNTNIGEDGLFLLSEKLIGKTPFHNPSFPTPPSRRWQGSDAQKWCKDFSGENGNEDFKSLTAQELAAIKPTTESNPKDIAPDAPLHPVKEYALNGDKVFFLSVGEAGTYFQKDDERIADDGKNPEKWWLRSPYKTLPIRVMIVKENGGIYRAKMREELSVRPAFNLDKEKVLFTSPAKDVKKGMVAEEGKLKAVEDTDTTEWKLTLKDDSRNGFNLDTGDGKKVTIAGNTLTIPYKNATTGTNEYISAVVEKNGSITHYGRLKAVENSNTDKNGEVTVQLPDNFDKLYLINEQLNGDKKTDYSSKKVEVKIPTKHKITVIDGTTDKITAAEGEQVRVTAIQKENKVFDKWEANGIQLTEEQKTLIEITFTMPDKPVTLTAKFKDKPAQPQEYTVTMDTDGNGTAKSMVGGAEVTKAEQGKEVTITATPDRGYTFDKWEVISGGIQVADEDSATTTFTMPDKDVEVKAHFKQGQQPPQPPQPPQPQPTKHNIKLTDDGNGTAKSMVGGAEVTKAEQGKEVTITATPDRGYTFDKWEVISGGIQVADEDSATTTFTMPDKDVEVKAHFKQGQQPPQPQPTKYKVQLTNDGNGTAKSMVGGAEVTKAEQGKEVTITATPDRGYTFDKWEVISGGIQVADEDSATTTFTMPDKDVEVKAHFKQGQQPPQPQPTKYKVQLTNDGNGTATASSSQAEQGKKVTITATPDRGYKFDEWRVLSGGIRLRDKDSATTTFTMPNRDVEIKAYFKKKSSEGSSHDAEYYNITTKTDKHGTVEARSKAREGTEVSVIVDPDKGYKLDEITVTDRRGRDITIKETNRENRYKFTMPARDVTVEATFKQIKQEQPSKPTTPPTIPPTNNNKPTENNIIKKQQTTVFTIGSNIMTVITDGKATQTTIDAKPFLSQGRVMIPVRYAAESLGMQVEWNKQTQTVVLKDRENTVMIPIKTNKIIVGNQEYTSDVTPILKNGRTYLTISNIAKALRMRAGQDVKWDNKIKQVTIIKEVEVR
;
A
#
# COMPACT_ATOMS: atom_id res chain seq x y z
N MET A 1 -72.05 -48.77 39.19
CA MET A 1 -72.84 -48.16 40.29
C MET A 1 -72.01 -47.06 40.95
N SER A 2 -72.66 -45.98 41.41
CA SER A 2 -72.18 -44.99 42.40
C SER A 2 -70.87 -44.22 42.08
N LYS A 3 -70.79 -42.87 42.04
CA LYS A 3 -71.08 -41.89 43.12
C LYS A 3 -70.39 -42.26 44.44
N GLN A 4 -69.70 -41.40 45.18
CA GLN A 4 -69.46 -39.96 45.07
C GLN A 4 -68.29 -39.64 46.03
N LYS A 5 -67.38 -38.74 45.66
CA LYS A 5 -66.81 -37.77 46.61
C LYS A 5 -66.40 -36.53 45.84
N HIS A 6 -67.32 -35.55 45.83
CA HIS A 6 -67.04 -34.20 45.39
C HIS A 6 -66.07 -33.51 46.37
N ILE A 7 -65.25 -32.61 45.84
CA ILE A 7 -65.22 -31.17 46.20
C ILE A 7 -64.75 -30.41 44.95
N ALA A 8 -65.18 -29.15 44.79
CA ALA A 8 -65.03 -28.32 43.58
C ALA A 8 -63.56 -28.14 43.13
N ILE A 9 -63.19 -28.10 41.84
CA ILE A 9 -63.67 -27.33 40.66
C ILE A 9 -63.34 -25.81 40.73
N LYS A 10 -62.64 -25.34 39.68
CA LYS A 10 -62.34 -23.94 39.27
C LYS A 10 -61.33 -23.12 40.08
N ALA A 11 -60.04 -23.36 39.80
CA ALA A 11 -59.07 -22.30 39.54
C ALA A 11 -58.02 -22.76 38.50
N SER A 12 -57.69 -21.88 37.54
CA SER A 12 -56.70 -22.00 36.44
C SER A 12 -55.74 -23.21 36.44
N LYS A 13 -55.55 -23.96 35.34
CA LYS A 13 -54.88 -23.51 34.09
C LYS A 13 -53.59 -22.66 34.24
N LYS A 14 -53.01 -22.51 35.45
CA LYS A 14 -51.71 -21.86 35.70
C LYS A 14 -50.61 -22.80 36.21
N SER A 15 -50.95 -23.98 36.74
CA SER A 15 -49.96 -24.84 37.43
C SER A 15 -48.97 -25.58 36.50
N ILE A 16 -49.38 -25.99 35.29
CA ILE A 16 -48.47 -26.66 34.33
C ILE A 16 -47.51 -25.64 33.67
N SER A 17 -47.99 -24.42 33.40
CA SER A 17 -47.19 -23.36 32.80
C SER A 17 -46.09 -22.84 33.75
N SER A 18 -46.29 -22.91 35.06
CA SER A 18 -45.24 -22.56 36.04
C SER A 18 -44.17 -23.63 36.17
N MET A 19 -44.53 -24.92 36.08
CA MET A 19 -43.58 -26.02 36.24
C MET A 19 -42.63 -26.14 35.03
N ILE A 20 -43.13 -25.86 33.83
CA ILE A 20 -42.31 -25.75 32.61
C ILE A 20 -41.43 -24.48 32.65
N LEU A 21 -41.93 -23.36 33.20
CA LEU A 21 -41.15 -22.12 33.31
C LEU A 21 -40.03 -22.19 34.35
N SER A 22 -40.22 -22.91 35.47
CA SER A 22 -39.15 -23.17 36.45
C SER A 22 -38.05 -24.10 35.92
N ILE A 23 -38.39 -25.05 35.03
CA ILE A 23 -37.39 -25.89 34.36
C ILE A 23 -36.64 -25.09 33.27
N LEU A 24 -37.32 -24.16 32.58
CA LEU A 24 -36.69 -23.29 31.58
C LEU A 24 -35.81 -22.16 32.18
N MET A 25 -36.09 -21.68 33.40
CA MET A 25 -35.28 -20.63 34.05
C MET A 25 -34.09 -21.13 34.88
N LEU A 26 -33.96 -22.44 35.16
CA LEU A 26 -32.70 -23.00 35.68
C LEU A 26 -31.71 -23.45 34.58
N LEU A 27 -32.11 -23.38 33.30
CA LEU A 27 -31.26 -23.72 32.16
C LEU A 27 -30.57 -22.49 31.51
N SER A 28 -30.70 -21.30 32.10
CA SER A 28 -30.23 -20.03 31.52
C SER A 28 -29.01 -19.39 32.18
N VAL A 29 -28.27 -20.11 33.05
CA VAL A 29 -26.96 -19.67 33.58
C VAL A 29 -25.94 -20.82 33.59
N ILE A 30 -25.70 -21.42 32.42
CA ILE A 30 -24.52 -22.23 32.16
C ILE A 30 -23.97 -21.78 30.79
N PRO A 31 -22.71 -21.34 30.67
CA PRO A 31 -22.15 -20.96 29.38
C PRO A 31 -22.04 -22.19 28.47
N LEU A 32 -22.70 -22.17 27.31
CA LEU A 32 -22.60 -23.22 26.31
C LEU A 32 -21.16 -23.35 25.82
N HIS A 33 -20.45 -24.34 26.36
CA HIS A 33 -19.27 -24.88 25.73
C HIS A 33 -19.75 -25.68 24.51
N SER A 34 -19.23 -25.35 23.33
CA SER A 34 -19.64 -25.98 22.08
C SER A 34 -19.05 -27.40 21.98
N SER A 35 -19.75 -28.38 22.55
CA SER A 35 -19.47 -29.80 22.33
C SER A 35 -19.91 -30.25 20.93
N THR A 36 -19.32 -29.65 19.90
CA THR A 36 -19.25 -30.27 18.58
C THR A 36 -18.48 -31.58 18.73
N ILE A 37 -19.13 -32.70 18.40
CA ILE A 37 -18.45 -33.98 18.18
C ILE A 37 -17.62 -33.83 16.91
N PHE A 38 -16.42 -33.28 17.06
CA PHE A 38 -15.37 -33.42 16.07
C PHE A 38 -14.94 -34.89 16.04
N ALA A 39 -14.71 -35.42 14.84
CA ALA A 39 -13.77 -36.53 14.74
C ALA A 39 -12.43 -36.02 15.29
N GLU A 40 -11.85 -36.70 16.28
CA GLU A 40 -10.59 -36.28 16.89
C GLU A 40 -9.53 -36.07 15.80
N SER A 41 -9.19 -34.81 15.57
CA SER A 41 -8.02 -34.47 14.77
C SER A 41 -6.81 -34.88 15.60
N THR A 42 -6.18 -35.99 15.25
CA THR A 42 -4.90 -36.43 15.84
C THR A 42 -3.76 -35.48 15.51
N LYS A 43 -4.01 -34.46 14.68
CA LYS A 43 -3.05 -33.45 14.26
C LYS A 43 -2.78 -32.47 15.40
N LYS A 44 -1.51 -32.32 15.76
CA LYS A 44 -1.08 -31.32 16.75
C LYS A 44 -0.76 -29.98 16.06
N THR A 45 -0.94 -28.86 16.77
CA THR A 45 -0.50 -27.52 16.34
C THR A 45 0.08 -26.71 17.52
N VAL A 46 0.50 -25.46 17.33
CA VAL A 46 1.04 -24.62 18.43
C VAL A 46 -0.11 -24.14 19.32
N MET A 47 -0.08 -24.49 20.60
CA MET A 47 -1.18 -24.28 21.54
C MET A 47 -0.71 -23.68 22.87
N ASN A 48 -1.68 -23.15 23.62
CA ASN A 48 -1.47 -22.58 24.95
C ASN A 48 -1.39 -23.69 26.02
N GLY A 49 -0.40 -23.57 26.90
CA GLY A 49 -0.25 -24.46 28.06
C GLY A 49 -0.25 -25.94 27.70
N THR A 50 -0.99 -26.73 28.48
CA THR A 50 -1.06 -28.20 28.39
C THR A 50 -2.48 -28.74 28.18
N GLU A 51 -3.49 -27.89 27.99
CA GLU A 51 -4.91 -28.26 28.00
C GLU A 51 -5.31 -29.29 26.93
N ASN A 52 -4.54 -29.38 25.84
CA ASN A 52 -4.78 -30.29 24.72
C ASN A 52 -3.86 -31.54 24.75
N ILE A 53 -3.12 -31.74 25.84
CA ILE A 53 -2.39 -32.99 26.09
C ILE A 53 -3.35 -34.01 26.69
N SER A 54 -3.42 -35.18 26.05
CA SER A 54 -4.26 -36.30 26.49
C SER A 54 -3.44 -37.46 27.06
N LYS A 55 -4.08 -38.37 27.80
CA LYS A 55 -3.46 -39.63 28.21
C LYS A 55 -2.98 -40.41 26.97
N ASN A 56 -1.80 -41.03 27.07
CA ASN A 56 -1.05 -41.67 26.01
C ASN A 56 -0.46 -40.75 24.92
N ASP A 57 -0.61 -39.42 25.01
CA ASP A 57 0.23 -38.52 24.19
C ASP A 57 1.72 -38.72 24.55
N SER A 58 2.59 -38.53 23.56
CA SER A 58 4.05 -38.59 23.72
C SER A 58 4.65 -37.18 23.71
N ILE A 59 5.50 -36.88 24.69
CA ILE A 59 6.14 -35.57 24.89
C ILE A 59 7.66 -35.74 24.85
N TRP A 60 8.36 -34.88 24.11
CA TRP A 60 9.82 -34.79 24.12
C TRP A 60 10.31 -33.79 25.18
N PHE A 61 11.22 -34.23 26.06
CA PHE A 61 11.70 -33.48 27.22
C PHE A 61 13.02 -34.05 27.73
N GLY A 62 14.07 -33.24 27.86
CA GLY A 62 15.41 -33.70 28.23
C GLY A 62 16.19 -34.43 27.12
N ILE A 63 17.48 -34.63 27.37
CA ILE A 63 18.45 -35.26 26.46
C ILE A 63 19.27 -36.27 27.27
N ARG A 64 19.49 -37.48 26.76
CA ARG A 64 20.24 -38.53 27.49
C ARG A 64 21.69 -38.10 27.76
N GLY A 65 22.10 -38.16 29.03
CA GLY A 65 23.49 -38.01 29.47
C GLY A 65 24.47 -38.98 28.79
N LYS A 66 25.77 -38.72 28.92
CA LYS A 66 26.86 -39.44 28.24
C LYS A 66 26.93 -40.93 28.61
N ASP A 67 26.62 -41.23 29.87
CA ASP A 67 26.70 -42.58 30.44
C ASP A 67 25.39 -43.38 30.30
N LEU A 68 24.43 -42.89 29.50
CA LEU A 68 23.16 -43.55 29.21
C LEU A 68 23.17 -44.23 27.83
N THR A 69 22.25 -45.17 27.63
CA THR A 69 22.07 -45.81 26.32
C THR A 69 21.62 -44.75 25.31
N ASP A 70 22.16 -44.74 24.09
CA ASP A 70 21.94 -43.70 23.08
C ASP A 70 22.21 -42.26 23.58
N ALA A 71 23.33 -42.07 24.30
CA ALA A 71 23.80 -40.77 24.78
C ALA A 71 23.67 -39.64 23.74
N GLY A 72 23.19 -38.47 24.19
CA GLY A 72 22.97 -37.28 23.37
C GLY A 72 21.66 -37.28 22.56
N SER A 73 20.89 -38.37 22.54
CA SER A 73 19.54 -38.40 21.96
C SER A 73 18.48 -37.78 22.88
N GLU A 74 17.41 -37.26 22.29
CA GLU A 74 16.28 -36.70 23.02
C GLU A 74 15.45 -37.78 23.72
N ILE A 75 14.77 -37.42 24.81
CA ILE A 75 13.97 -38.37 25.60
C ILE A 75 12.47 -38.15 25.33
N GLN A 76 11.80 -39.23 24.93
CA GLN A 76 10.35 -39.29 24.75
C GLN A 76 9.68 -39.86 26.01
N TRP A 77 8.56 -39.27 26.40
CA TRP A 77 7.80 -39.60 27.60
C TRP A 77 6.32 -39.80 27.28
N ARG A 78 5.72 -40.87 27.82
CA ARG A 78 4.28 -41.14 27.75
C ARG A 78 3.56 -40.40 28.87
N VAL A 79 2.47 -39.72 28.55
CA VAL A 79 1.53 -39.19 29.54
C VAL A 79 0.69 -40.34 30.09
N LEU A 80 0.90 -40.73 31.36
CA LEU A 80 0.12 -41.76 32.04
C LEU A 80 -1.20 -41.22 32.61
N ASP A 81 -1.18 -39.96 33.06
CA ASP A 81 -2.34 -39.24 33.57
C ASP A 81 -2.21 -37.73 33.31
N THR A 82 -3.35 -37.05 33.19
CA THR A 82 -3.45 -35.59 33.06
C THR A 82 -3.51 -34.87 34.41
N ASN A 83 -3.32 -35.61 35.51
CA ASN A 83 -2.99 -35.16 36.86
C ASN A 83 -1.63 -35.73 37.28
N THR A 84 -1.12 -35.35 38.45
CA THR A 84 0.06 -36.00 39.07
C THR A 84 -0.26 -37.44 39.53
N ASN A 85 0.77 -38.24 39.84
CA ASN A 85 0.60 -39.59 40.38
C ASN A 85 -0.13 -39.67 41.75
N ILE A 86 -0.38 -38.52 42.39
CA ILE A 86 -1.15 -38.39 43.64
C ILE A 86 -2.51 -37.69 43.44
N GLY A 87 -2.88 -37.37 42.19
CA GLY A 87 -4.17 -36.77 41.85
C GLY A 87 -4.26 -35.25 41.97
N GLU A 88 -3.13 -34.56 42.16
CA GLU A 88 -3.05 -33.09 42.12
C GLU A 88 -2.93 -32.59 40.67
N ASP A 89 -3.10 -31.28 40.45
CA ASP A 89 -2.89 -30.71 39.12
C ASP A 89 -1.42 -30.78 38.68
N GLY A 90 -1.19 -31.35 37.50
CA GLY A 90 0.12 -31.63 36.90
C GLY A 90 -0.05 -32.65 35.77
N LEU A 91 1.01 -33.07 35.10
CA LEU A 91 0.97 -34.25 34.23
C LEU A 91 1.84 -35.34 34.85
N PHE A 92 1.41 -36.61 34.83
CA PHE A 92 2.26 -37.72 35.25
C PHE A 92 2.86 -38.42 34.02
N LEU A 93 4.19 -38.42 33.92
CA LEU A 93 4.92 -38.93 32.77
C LEU A 93 5.82 -40.11 33.15
N LEU A 94 5.96 -41.05 32.23
CA LEU A 94 6.91 -42.17 32.27
C LEU A 94 7.73 -42.18 30.99
N SER A 95 9.03 -42.50 31.03
CA SER A 95 9.82 -42.58 29.80
C SER A 95 9.25 -43.62 28.83
N GLU A 96 9.11 -43.26 27.56
CA GLU A 96 8.50 -44.14 26.54
C GLU A 96 9.36 -45.39 26.35
N LYS A 97 10.69 -45.21 26.36
CA LYS A 97 11.71 -46.25 26.23
C LYS A 97 12.50 -46.46 27.51
N LEU A 98 13.32 -47.52 27.51
CA LEU A 98 14.37 -47.75 28.48
C LEU A 98 15.50 -46.73 28.29
N ILE A 99 16.06 -46.24 29.41
CA ILE A 99 17.03 -45.11 29.39
C ILE A 99 18.44 -45.54 29.80
N GLY A 100 18.58 -46.54 30.65
CA GLY A 100 19.87 -47.11 31.03
C GLY A 100 19.75 -48.57 31.44
N LYS A 101 20.89 -49.28 31.42
CA LYS A 101 21.01 -50.69 31.83
C LYS A 101 21.96 -50.86 33.04
N THR A 102 22.44 -49.74 33.57
CA THR A 102 23.49 -49.68 34.60
C THR A 102 22.98 -50.33 35.89
N PRO A 103 23.60 -51.42 36.36
CA PRO A 103 23.18 -52.08 37.59
C PRO A 103 23.41 -51.18 38.81
N PHE A 104 22.49 -51.24 39.76
CA PHE A 104 22.61 -50.63 41.08
C PHE A 104 23.64 -51.40 41.93
N HIS A 105 24.92 -51.27 41.58
CA HIS A 105 26.03 -51.82 42.33
C HIS A 105 26.32 -50.96 43.55
N ASN A 106 26.21 -51.57 44.73
CA ASN A 106 26.92 -51.08 45.90
C ASN A 106 27.62 -52.24 46.63
N PRO A 107 28.97 -52.23 46.74
CA PRO A 107 29.73 -53.22 47.52
C PRO A 107 29.52 -53.09 49.04
N SER A 108 28.73 -52.11 49.49
CA SER A 108 28.53 -51.75 50.90
C SER A 108 27.06 -51.53 51.25
N PHE A 109 26.16 -52.45 50.88
CA PHE A 109 24.88 -52.56 51.58
C PHE A 109 25.16 -52.76 53.08
N PRO A 110 24.79 -51.82 53.98
CA PRO A 110 24.95 -52.07 55.41
C PRO A 110 24.12 -53.30 55.76
N THR A 111 24.69 -54.25 56.49
CA THR A 111 23.94 -55.43 56.94
C THR A 111 22.97 -55.04 58.06
N PRO A 112 21.66 -55.30 57.93
CA PRO A 112 20.96 -55.96 56.83
C PRO A 112 20.60 -55.02 55.66
N PRO A 113 20.67 -55.49 54.39
CA PRO A 113 20.44 -54.65 53.22
C PRO A 113 19.12 -53.89 53.28
N SER A 114 19.24 -52.56 53.23
CA SER A 114 18.12 -51.62 53.28
C SER A 114 17.25 -51.74 52.03
N ARG A 115 15.94 -51.92 52.22
CA ARG A 115 14.93 -51.93 51.15
C ARG A 115 14.34 -50.55 50.85
N ARG A 116 14.84 -49.51 51.53
CA ARG A 116 14.26 -48.16 51.56
C ARG A 116 14.39 -47.50 50.18
N TRP A 117 13.44 -46.66 49.81
CA TRP A 117 13.63 -45.77 48.65
C TRP A 117 14.59 -44.65 49.02
N GLN A 118 14.36 -44.01 50.17
CA GLN A 118 15.21 -42.93 50.69
C GLN A 118 16.63 -43.45 51.02
N GLY A 119 17.64 -42.84 50.42
CA GLY A 119 19.05 -43.21 50.55
C GLY A 119 19.48 -44.42 49.72
N SER A 120 18.66 -44.91 48.79
CA SER A 120 19.02 -46.03 47.91
C SER A 120 19.80 -45.61 46.67
N ASP A 121 20.53 -46.55 46.08
CA ASP A 121 21.15 -46.38 44.76
C ASP A 121 20.10 -46.09 43.66
N ALA A 122 18.85 -46.55 43.83
CA ALA A 122 17.74 -46.27 42.90
C ALA A 122 17.29 -44.80 42.96
N GLN A 123 17.19 -44.23 44.16
CA GLN A 123 16.95 -42.78 44.33
C GLN A 123 18.18 -41.99 43.88
N LYS A 124 19.40 -42.44 44.20
CA LYS A 124 20.65 -41.80 43.76
C LYS A 124 20.70 -41.73 42.23
N TRP A 125 20.41 -42.82 41.54
CA TRP A 125 20.33 -42.87 40.08
C TRP A 125 19.34 -41.85 39.52
N CYS A 126 18.15 -41.74 40.11
CA CYS A 126 17.15 -40.75 39.66
C CYS A 126 17.63 -39.31 39.87
N LYS A 127 18.37 -39.04 40.96
CA LYS A 127 18.98 -37.73 41.27
C LYS A 127 20.25 -37.43 40.46
N ASP A 128 21.00 -38.45 40.06
CA ASP A 128 22.09 -38.31 39.10
C ASP A 128 21.50 -37.99 37.71
N PHE A 129 20.46 -38.72 37.29
CA PHE A 129 19.75 -38.52 36.01
C PHE A 129 19.10 -37.14 35.90
N SER A 130 18.43 -36.69 36.96
CA SER A 130 17.77 -35.38 37.01
C SER A 130 18.76 -34.21 37.13
N GLY A 131 20.03 -34.49 37.49
CA GLY A 131 21.06 -33.49 37.76
C GLY A 131 21.08 -32.96 39.19
N GLU A 132 20.18 -33.40 40.07
CA GLU A 132 20.11 -32.98 41.49
C GLU A 132 21.41 -33.26 42.27
N ASN A 133 22.17 -34.30 41.90
CA ASN A 133 23.46 -34.63 42.52
C ASN A 133 24.68 -33.98 41.84
N GLY A 134 24.50 -33.19 40.77
CA GLY A 134 25.60 -32.51 40.06
C GLY A 134 26.52 -33.42 39.22
N ASN A 135 26.11 -34.66 38.91
CA ASN A 135 26.85 -35.53 37.99
C ASN A 135 26.59 -35.11 36.53
N GLU A 136 27.40 -34.19 36.00
CA GLU A 136 27.24 -33.62 34.64
C GLU A 136 27.38 -34.65 33.50
N ASP A 137 28.00 -35.81 33.71
CA ASP A 137 28.10 -36.86 32.68
C ASP A 137 26.84 -37.75 32.61
N PHE A 138 26.07 -37.84 33.70
CA PHE A 138 24.84 -38.66 33.80
C PHE A 138 23.55 -37.84 33.69
N LYS A 139 23.63 -36.55 34.04
CA LYS A 139 22.55 -35.56 33.99
C LYS A 139 21.91 -35.47 32.61
N SER A 140 20.59 -35.56 32.59
CA SER A 140 19.78 -35.60 31.37
C SER A 140 18.74 -34.47 31.26
N LEU A 141 18.65 -33.62 32.28
CA LEU A 141 17.75 -32.46 32.35
C LEU A 141 18.56 -31.17 32.55
N THR A 142 18.10 -30.08 31.93
CA THR A 142 18.61 -28.74 32.26
C THR A 142 18.09 -28.27 33.63
N ALA A 143 18.68 -27.20 34.17
CA ALA A 143 18.18 -26.60 35.41
C ALA A 143 16.73 -26.09 35.28
N GLN A 144 16.37 -25.57 34.10
CA GLN A 144 15.04 -25.10 33.75
C GLN A 144 14.03 -26.27 33.64
N GLU A 145 14.42 -27.37 33.00
CA GLU A 145 13.61 -28.60 32.93
C GLU A 145 13.41 -29.20 34.33
N LEU A 146 14.46 -29.31 35.13
CA LEU A 146 14.38 -29.77 36.52
C LEU A 146 13.50 -28.85 37.39
N ALA A 147 13.47 -27.54 37.10
CA ALA A 147 12.58 -26.58 37.77
C ALA A 147 11.11 -26.68 37.32
N ALA A 148 10.81 -27.35 36.21
CA ALA A 148 9.47 -27.66 35.75
C ALA A 148 8.92 -29.00 36.29
N ILE A 149 9.70 -29.75 37.07
CA ILE A 149 9.24 -30.99 37.71
C ILE A 149 8.75 -30.70 39.14
N LYS A 150 7.50 -31.07 39.43
CA LYS A 150 6.92 -31.02 40.78
C LYS A 150 7.57 -32.09 41.67
N PRO A 151 8.14 -31.71 42.83
CA PRO A 151 8.56 -32.69 43.82
C PRO A 151 7.32 -33.39 44.39
N THR A 152 7.38 -34.71 44.54
CA THR A 152 6.26 -35.49 45.09
C THR A 152 6.63 -36.12 46.44
N THR A 153 5.63 -36.17 47.32
CA THR A 153 5.69 -36.85 48.61
C THR A 153 4.49 -37.78 48.68
N GLU A 154 4.68 -38.99 49.21
CA GLU A 154 3.60 -39.97 49.45
C GLU A 154 2.75 -40.36 48.22
N SER A 155 3.27 -41.22 47.32
CA SER A 155 2.41 -42.05 46.46
C SER A 155 2.25 -43.45 47.05
N ASN A 156 1.49 -43.51 48.16
CA ASN A 156 1.10 -44.76 48.80
C ASN A 156 -0.26 -45.23 48.28
N PRO A 157 -0.33 -46.29 47.46
CA PRO A 157 -1.59 -46.77 46.94
C PRO A 157 -2.37 -47.49 48.04
N LYS A 158 -3.67 -47.22 48.12
CA LYS A 158 -4.59 -48.18 48.74
C LYS A 158 -4.68 -49.38 47.78
N ASP A 159 -4.45 -50.58 48.33
CA ASP A 159 -4.76 -51.89 47.73
C ASP A 159 -3.98 -52.32 46.46
N ILE A 160 -2.67 -52.64 46.58
CA ILE A 160 -1.98 -53.45 45.54
C ILE A 160 -1.23 -54.68 46.09
N ALA A 161 -1.49 -55.80 45.40
CA ALA A 161 -0.88 -57.13 45.47
C ALA A 161 -0.95 -57.86 46.85
N PRO A 162 -1.70 -58.99 46.97
CA PRO A 162 -1.82 -59.74 48.22
C PRO A 162 -0.48 -60.35 48.70
N ASP A 163 0.50 -60.46 47.81
CA ASP A 163 1.85 -60.96 48.05
C ASP A 163 2.91 -59.86 48.31
N ALA A 164 2.50 -58.58 48.42
CA ALA A 164 3.35 -57.45 48.84
C ALA A 164 3.02 -56.76 50.20
N PRO A 165 2.89 -57.46 51.36
CA PRO A 165 2.59 -56.82 52.64
C PRO A 165 3.86 -56.34 53.37
N LEU A 166 4.06 -55.01 53.38
CA LEU A 166 4.39 -54.20 54.57
C LEU A 166 4.41 -52.71 54.20
N HIS A 167 3.29 -52.02 54.45
CA HIS A 167 3.20 -50.58 54.63
C HIS A 167 2.66 -50.36 56.06
N PRO A 168 3.01 -49.29 56.82
CA PRO A 168 3.67 -48.07 56.38
C PRO A 168 4.97 -47.75 57.14
N VAL A 169 6.03 -47.35 56.42
CA VAL A 169 7.12 -46.59 57.05
C VAL A 169 7.53 -45.45 56.11
N LYS A 170 7.70 -44.25 56.67
CA LYS A 170 8.17 -43.02 55.98
C LYS A 170 9.41 -43.25 55.11
N GLU A 171 10.19 -44.26 55.47
CA GLU A 171 11.43 -44.71 54.83
C GLU A 171 11.27 -45.27 53.40
N TYR A 172 10.06 -45.68 53.00
CA TYR A 172 9.76 -46.26 51.67
C TYR A 172 8.99 -45.32 50.74
N ALA A 173 8.54 -44.16 51.26
CA ALA A 173 7.79 -43.18 50.49
C ALA A 173 8.71 -42.28 49.66
N LEU A 174 8.16 -41.71 48.60
CA LEU A 174 8.72 -40.51 47.97
C LEU A 174 8.64 -39.36 48.99
N ASN A 175 9.67 -38.51 49.05
CA ASN A 175 9.77 -37.42 50.02
C ASN A 175 10.45 -36.21 49.36
N GLY A 176 9.66 -35.39 48.67
CA GLY A 176 10.13 -34.29 47.85
C GLY A 176 10.91 -34.74 46.60
N ASP A 177 10.79 -35.99 46.19
CA ASP A 177 11.52 -36.55 45.04
C ASP A 177 10.93 -36.04 43.73
N LYS A 178 11.76 -35.60 42.79
CA LYS A 178 11.32 -35.10 41.47
C LYS A 178 11.20 -36.20 40.43
N VAL A 179 12.24 -37.03 40.31
CA VAL A 179 12.27 -38.19 39.41
C VAL A 179 12.30 -39.46 40.25
N PHE A 180 11.51 -40.46 39.85
CA PHE A 180 11.33 -41.71 40.59
C PHE A 180 10.96 -42.88 39.68
N PHE A 181 11.02 -44.12 40.18
CA PHE A 181 10.45 -45.28 39.48
C PHE A 181 9.02 -45.56 39.95
N LEU A 182 8.18 -46.13 39.09
CA LEU A 182 6.84 -46.58 39.47
C LEU A 182 6.92 -47.68 40.53
N SER A 183 5.96 -47.70 41.43
CA SER A 183 5.62 -48.87 42.23
C SER A 183 4.86 -49.89 41.39
N VAL A 184 4.76 -51.13 41.89
CA VAL A 184 3.75 -52.11 41.41
C VAL A 184 2.34 -51.53 41.47
N GLY A 185 2.09 -50.60 42.40
CA GLY A 185 0.81 -49.93 42.56
C GLY A 185 0.44 -49.02 41.41
N GLU A 186 1.28 -48.02 41.16
CA GLU A 186 1.12 -47.13 39.99
C GLU A 186 1.11 -47.96 38.69
N ALA A 187 1.95 -48.99 38.57
CA ALA A 187 1.95 -49.87 37.41
C ALA A 187 0.66 -50.70 37.24
N GLY A 188 -0.01 -51.09 38.32
CA GLY A 188 -1.33 -51.75 38.28
C GLY A 188 -2.49 -50.79 38.00
N THR A 189 -2.35 -49.52 38.39
CA THR A 189 -3.37 -48.48 38.17
C THR A 189 -3.36 -47.97 36.73
N TYR A 190 -2.18 -47.61 36.21
CA TYR A 190 -2.09 -46.89 34.93
C TYR A 190 -2.09 -47.80 33.70
N PHE A 191 -1.70 -49.07 33.84
CA PHE A 191 -1.66 -50.06 32.76
C PHE A 191 -2.69 -51.16 33.00
N GLN A 192 -3.65 -51.28 32.08
CA GLN A 192 -4.77 -52.21 32.15
C GLN A 192 -4.37 -53.63 31.71
N LYS A 193 -3.25 -53.75 30.98
CA LYS A 193 -2.75 -55.02 30.45
C LYS A 193 -1.24 -55.14 30.61
N ASP A 194 -0.74 -56.36 30.49
CA ASP A 194 0.69 -56.67 30.57
C ASP A 194 1.46 -56.04 29.40
N ASP A 195 0.96 -56.14 28.17
CA ASP A 195 1.60 -55.59 26.96
C ASP A 195 1.82 -54.07 27.03
N GLU A 196 0.93 -53.32 27.66
CA GLU A 196 1.06 -51.87 27.87
C GLU A 196 2.27 -51.49 28.75
N ARG A 197 2.72 -52.40 29.63
CA ARG A 197 3.89 -52.21 30.53
C ARG A 197 5.22 -52.52 29.87
N ILE A 198 5.23 -53.14 28.70
CA ILE A 198 6.44 -53.45 27.95
C ILE A 198 7.20 -52.14 27.64
N ALA A 199 8.53 -52.23 27.69
CA ALA A 199 9.43 -51.12 27.42
C ALA A 199 10.48 -51.60 26.40
N ASP A 200 10.49 -50.98 25.23
CA ASP A 200 11.33 -51.36 24.09
C ASP A 200 12.46 -50.34 23.92
N ASP A 201 13.70 -50.82 23.71
CA ASP A 201 14.84 -49.97 23.33
C ASP A 201 14.94 -49.74 21.81
N GLY A 202 14.07 -50.39 21.03
CA GLY A 202 14.02 -50.39 19.57
C GLY A 202 14.65 -51.64 18.95
N LYS A 203 15.07 -52.62 19.76
CA LYS A 203 15.56 -53.92 19.30
C LYS A 203 14.85 -55.08 20.00
N ASN A 204 14.68 -55.00 21.31
CA ASN A 204 13.90 -55.97 22.08
C ASN A 204 13.29 -55.30 23.33
N PRO A 205 12.17 -55.84 23.84
CA PRO A 205 11.77 -55.52 25.20
C PRO A 205 12.79 -56.04 26.21
N GLU A 206 13.04 -55.31 27.29
CA GLU A 206 13.87 -55.79 28.41
C GLU A 206 13.15 -55.69 29.75
N LYS A 207 13.74 -56.31 30.77
CA LYS A 207 13.22 -56.30 32.13
C LYS A 207 13.55 -54.97 32.81
N TRP A 208 12.55 -54.32 33.42
CA TRP A 208 12.75 -53.00 34.05
C TRP A 208 12.25 -52.88 35.49
N TRP A 209 12.93 -52.02 36.27
CA TRP A 209 12.81 -51.91 37.73
C TRP A 209 11.58 -51.12 38.22
N LEU A 210 10.87 -51.64 39.23
CA LEU A 210 9.84 -50.92 39.99
C LEU A 210 10.33 -50.64 41.43
N ARG A 211 10.04 -49.47 42.01
CA ARG A 211 10.49 -49.07 43.37
C ARG A 211 9.92 -49.90 44.53
N SER A 212 9.13 -50.94 44.25
CA SER A 212 8.52 -51.81 45.26
C SER A 212 9.48 -52.95 45.65
N PRO A 213 9.90 -53.06 46.92
CA PRO A 213 10.69 -54.19 47.39
C PRO A 213 9.84 -55.46 47.57
N TYR A 214 10.47 -56.64 47.53
CA TYR A 214 9.77 -57.91 47.72
C TYR A 214 9.57 -58.25 49.21
N LYS A 215 8.36 -58.74 49.59
CA LYS A 215 7.96 -59.00 50.99
C LYS A 215 9.02 -59.70 51.85
N THR A 216 9.50 -60.86 51.42
CA THR A 216 10.24 -61.77 52.32
C THR A 216 11.74 -61.81 52.10
N LEU A 217 12.28 -61.19 51.04
CA LEU A 217 13.70 -61.31 50.68
C LEU A 217 14.32 -59.92 50.48
N PRO A 218 15.22 -59.48 51.37
CA PRO A 218 15.72 -58.10 51.38
C PRO A 218 16.68 -57.76 50.23
N ILE A 219 17.05 -58.76 49.42
CA ILE A 219 17.87 -58.59 48.21
C ILE A 219 17.04 -58.59 46.92
N ARG A 220 15.71 -58.54 47.01
CA ARG A 220 14.80 -58.63 45.85
C ARG A 220 13.85 -57.45 45.73
N VAL A 221 13.61 -57.06 44.47
CA VAL A 221 12.70 -56.00 44.05
C VAL A 221 11.75 -56.53 42.99
N MET A 222 10.67 -55.79 42.76
CA MET A 222 9.72 -56.07 41.70
C MET A 222 10.18 -55.46 40.38
N ILE A 223 10.00 -56.20 39.29
CA ILE A 223 10.36 -55.81 37.93
C ILE A 223 9.19 -56.12 36.99
N VAL A 224 9.13 -55.40 35.88
CA VAL A 224 8.35 -55.82 34.70
C VAL A 224 9.24 -56.70 33.82
N LYS A 225 8.70 -57.81 33.31
CA LYS A 225 9.38 -58.69 32.36
C LYS A 225 9.19 -58.24 30.90
N GLU A 226 9.97 -58.84 30.02
CA GLU A 226 9.86 -58.76 28.55
C GLU A 226 8.45 -59.02 28.02
N ASN A 227 7.66 -59.86 28.71
CA ASN A 227 6.26 -60.16 28.40
C ASN A 227 5.23 -59.27 29.13
N GLY A 228 5.66 -58.19 29.79
CA GLY A 228 4.78 -57.27 30.51
C GLY A 228 4.35 -57.70 31.93
N GLY A 229 4.58 -58.96 32.28
CA GLY A 229 4.23 -59.53 33.58
C GLY A 229 5.15 -59.05 34.70
N ILE A 230 4.59 -58.81 35.89
CA ILE A 230 5.35 -58.37 37.07
C ILE A 230 5.98 -59.58 37.77
N TYR A 231 7.26 -59.50 38.14
CA TYR A 231 8.02 -60.59 38.78
C TYR A 231 9.08 -60.06 39.75
N ARG A 232 9.73 -60.95 40.51
CA ARG A 232 10.81 -60.60 41.45
C ARG A 232 12.20 -60.85 40.86
N ALA A 233 13.08 -59.86 40.88
CA ALA A 233 14.49 -59.95 40.50
C ALA A 233 15.40 -59.74 41.73
N LYS A 234 16.70 -60.06 41.62
CA LYS A 234 17.68 -59.64 42.65
C LYS A 234 18.16 -58.22 42.34
N MET A 235 18.37 -57.39 43.36
CA MET A 235 18.87 -56.01 43.17
C MET A 235 20.27 -55.92 42.53
N ARG A 236 21.04 -57.01 42.56
CA ARG A 236 22.37 -57.14 41.94
C ARG A 236 22.34 -57.61 40.48
N GLU A 237 21.16 -57.77 39.88
CA GLU A 237 21.02 -58.09 38.46
C GLU A 237 21.08 -56.79 37.64
N GLU A 238 21.66 -56.85 36.44
CA GLU A 238 21.61 -55.77 35.47
C GLU A 238 20.16 -55.64 34.97
N LEU A 239 19.55 -54.50 35.28
CA LEU A 239 18.14 -54.24 35.07
C LEU A 239 17.98 -52.86 34.43
N SER A 240 17.14 -52.80 33.41
CA SER A 240 16.92 -51.56 32.68
C SER A 240 15.97 -50.64 33.46
N VAL A 241 16.04 -49.34 33.19
CA VAL A 241 15.33 -48.33 33.99
C VAL A 241 14.41 -47.46 33.14
N ARG A 242 13.25 -47.15 33.73
CA ARG A 242 12.16 -46.40 33.12
C ARG A 242 11.65 -45.35 34.14
N PRO A 243 12.35 -44.20 34.27
CA PRO A 243 11.99 -43.17 35.23
C PRO A 243 10.65 -42.50 34.89
N ALA A 244 10.05 -41.89 35.91
CA ALA A 244 8.82 -41.14 35.85
C ALA A 244 8.92 -39.87 36.69
N PHE A 245 8.07 -38.88 36.38
CA PHE A 245 8.00 -37.61 37.12
C PHE A 245 6.64 -36.91 36.93
N ASN A 246 6.38 -35.91 37.78
CA ASN A 246 5.22 -35.03 37.66
C ASN A 246 5.63 -33.69 37.04
N LEU A 247 5.12 -33.34 35.86
CA LEU A 247 5.36 -32.03 35.25
C LEU A 247 4.43 -30.96 35.84
N ASP A 248 5.00 -29.79 36.11
CA ASP A 248 4.25 -28.60 36.50
C ASP A 248 3.65 -27.90 35.27
N LYS A 249 2.32 -27.90 35.16
CA LYS A 249 1.60 -27.24 34.06
C LYS A 249 1.82 -25.72 34.05
N GLU A 250 2.00 -25.08 35.21
CA GLU A 250 2.23 -23.64 35.30
C GLU A 250 3.60 -23.21 34.70
N LYS A 251 4.51 -24.17 34.56
CA LYS A 251 5.84 -23.96 33.96
C LYS A 251 5.83 -24.14 32.44
N VAL A 252 4.73 -24.61 31.83
CA VAL A 252 4.58 -24.76 30.38
C VAL A 252 3.82 -23.58 29.80
N LEU A 253 4.47 -22.76 28.97
CA LEU A 253 3.82 -21.65 28.27
C LEU A 253 3.07 -22.13 27.03
N PHE A 254 3.72 -23.03 26.28
CA PHE A 254 3.22 -23.53 25.02
C PHE A 254 3.50 -25.03 24.87
N THR A 255 2.56 -25.71 24.24
CA THR A 255 2.79 -26.98 23.56
C THR A 255 2.91 -26.73 22.07
N SER A 256 3.76 -27.49 21.39
CA SER A 256 3.88 -27.41 19.93
C SER A 256 4.23 -28.77 19.35
N PRO A 257 3.96 -29.02 18.06
CA PRO A 257 4.26 -30.31 17.45
C PRO A 257 5.76 -30.56 17.46
N ALA A 258 6.19 -31.80 17.65
CA ALA A 258 7.60 -32.18 17.67
C ALA A 258 8.21 -32.25 16.24
N LYS A 259 8.13 -31.11 15.54
CA LYS A 259 8.49 -30.90 14.13
C LYS A 259 8.82 -29.42 13.90
N ASP A 260 9.58 -29.10 12.85
CA ASP A 260 10.22 -27.80 12.53
C ASP A 260 9.27 -26.59 12.27
N VAL A 261 8.03 -26.64 12.76
CA VAL A 261 6.93 -25.67 12.63
C VAL A 261 7.38 -24.27 13.07
N LYS A 262 7.79 -24.10 14.34
CA LYS A 262 8.21 -22.80 14.88
C LYS A 262 9.44 -22.23 14.16
N LYS A 263 10.37 -23.09 13.73
CA LYS A 263 11.57 -22.67 12.99
C LYS A 263 11.22 -22.13 11.60
N GLY A 264 10.25 -22.74 10.90
CA GLY A 264 9.71 -22.22 9.64
C GLY A 264 8.90 -20.91 9.77
N MET A 265 8.43 -20.60 10.98
CA MET A 265 7.65 -19.40 11.29
C MET A 265 8.50 -18.13 11.50
N VAL A 266 9.44 -17.86 10.58
CA VAL A 266 10.03 -16.52 10.43
C VAL A 266 8.94 -15.55 9.97
N ALA A 267 8.82 -14.39 10.62
CA ALA A 267 7.96 -13.31 10.15
C ALA A 267 8.65 -12.54 9.02
N GLU A 268 7.96 -12.38 7.89
CA GLU A 268 8.47 -11.64 6.73
C GLU A 268 7.90 -10.22 6.79
N GLU A 269 8.75 -9.19 6.92
CA GLU A 269 8.34 -7.78 7.07
C GLU A 269 7.34 -7.55 8.23
N GLY A 270 7.54 -8.27 9.35
CA GLY A 270 6.65 -8.23 10.52
C GLY A 270 5.33 -9.00 10.35
N LYS A 271 5.09 -9.65 9.20
CA LYS A 271 3.89 -10.45 8.95
C LYS A 271 4.01 -11.83 9.59
N LEU A 272 3.16 -12.10 10.57
CA LEU A 272 3.10 -13.38 11.26
C LEU A 272 2.50 -14.48 10.38
N LYS A 273 2.90 -15.74 10.61
CA LYS A 273 2.34 -16.89 9.90
C LYS A 273 1.17 -17.48 10.70
N ALA A 274 0.15 -17.96 9.99
CA ALA A 274 -0.94 -18.69 10.62
C ALA A 274 -0.38 -19.98 11.24
N VAL A 275 -0.94 -20.37 12.38
CA VAL A 275 -0.63 -21.63 13.06
C VAL A 275 -1.49 -22.72 12.42
N GLU A 276 -0.85 -23.71 11.80
CA GLU A 276 -1.50 -24.76 11.01
C GLU A 276 -1.34 -26.14 11.66
N ASP A 277 -2.29 -27.03 11.41
CA ASP A 277 -2.27 -28.42 11.86
C ASP A 277 -1.13 -29.22 11.22
N THR A 278 -0.55 -30.16 11.97
CA THR A 278 0.54 -31.02 11.47
C THR A 278 0.25 -32.50 11.65
N ASP A 279 0.84 -33.33 10.77
CA ASP A 279 0.62 -34.77 10.78
C ASP A 279 1.42 -35.54 11.84
N THR A 280 2.15 -34.86 12.74
CA THR A 280 2.78 -35.53 13.89
C THR A 280 1.80 -35.57 15.07
N THR A 281 1.84 -36.68 15.81
CA THR A 281 1.12 -36.88 17.07
C THR A 281 1.96 -36.54 18.30
N GLU A 282 3.27 -36.31 18.12
CA GLU A 282 4.24 -36.05 19.19
C GLU A 282 4.30 -34.56 19.56
N TRP A 283 4.43 -34.27 20.85
CA TRP A 283 4.55 -32.92 21.40
C TRP A 283 5.98 -32.55 21.80
N LYS A 284 6.32 -31.27 21.70
CA LYS A 284 7.46 -30.63 22.38
C LYS A 284 6.97 -29.44 23.21
N LEU A 285 7.68 -29.11 24.29
CA LEU A 285 7.30 -28.07 25.22
C LEU A 285 8.09 -26.77 25.00
N THR A 286 7.45 -25.64 25.30
CA THR A 286 8.14 -24.37 25.59
C THR A 286 7.91 -24.00 27.05
N LEU A 287 8.97 -24.03 27.85
CA LEU A 287 8.91 -23.74 29.28
C LEU A 287 9.06 -22.24 29.58
N LYS A 288 8.43 -21.78 30.66
CA LYS A 288 8.67 -20.46 31.24
C LYS A 288 10.02 -20.48 31.95
N ASP A 289 10.99 -19.75 31.43
CA ASP A 289 12.31 -19.60 32.02
C ASP A 289 12.35 -18.32 32.86
N ASP A 290 12.36 -18.50 34.18
CA ASP A 290 12.30 -17.41 35.15
C ASP A 290 13.52 -16.46 35.09
N SER A 291 14.64 -16.86 34.46
CA SER A 291 15.78 -15.97 34.20
C SER A 291 15.47 -14.84 33.20
N ARG A 292 14.43 -15.03 32.36
CA ARG A 292 13.98 -14.09 31.33
C ARG A 292 12.91 -13.11 31.82
N ASN A 293 12.55 -13.14 33.10
CA ASN A 293 11.45 -12.33 33.65
C ASN A 293 11.68 -10.81 33.57
N GLY A 294 12.91 -10.36 33.29
CA GLY A 294 13.24 -8.95 33.04
C GLY A 294 12.76 -8.40 31.69
N PHE A 295 12.49 -9.28 30.71
CA PHE A 295 12.03 -8.90 29.37
C PHE A 295 10.67 -8.21 29.43
N ASN A 296 10.56 -7.04 28.80
CA ASN A 296 9.34 -6.23 28.78
C ASN A 296 9.31 -5.25 27.60
N LEU A 297 8.17 -4.58 27.39
CA LEU A 297 8.08 -3.44 26.48
C LEU A 297 8.90 -2.26 27.04
N ASP A 298 9.53 -1.51 26.14
CA ASP A 298 10.27 -0.30 26.51
C ASP A 298 9.43 0.96 26.26
N THR A 299 8.50 1.23 27.17
CA THR A 299 7.62 2.41 27.14
C THR A 299 8.10 3.53 28.08
N GLY A 300 9.41 3.61 28.32
CA GLY A 300 10.06 4.69 29.08
C GLY A 300 10.57 5.81 28.16
N ASP A 301 11.02 6.91 28.74
CA ASP A 301 11.80 7.96 28.05
C ASP A 301 11.17 8.48 26.73
N GLY A 302 9.85 8.59 26.70
CA GLY A 302 9.08 9.05 25.54
C GLY A 302 8.79 7.98 24.48
N LYS A 303 9.41 6.79 24.55
CA LYS A 303 9.08 5.67 23.66
C LYS A 303 7.67 5.16 23.95
N LYS A 304 6.93 4.86 22.88
CA LYS A 304 5.59 4.28 22.91
C LYS A 304 5.47 3.20 21.84
N VAL A 305 4.53 2.27 22.01
CA VAL A 305 4.06 1.45 20.90
C VAL A 305 3.33 2.38 19.92
N THR A 306 3.76 2.41 18.66
CA THR A 306 3.15 3.24 17.62
C THR A 306 2.48 2.36 16.57
N ILE A 307 1.51 2.92 15.82
CA ILE A 307 0.83 2.21 14.73
C ILE A 307 0.83 3.06 13.46
N ALA A 308 1.36 2.49 12.38
CA ALA A 308 1.37 3.09 11.05
C ALA A 308 0.51 2.22 10.12
N GLY A 309 -0.67 2.70 9.74
CA GLY A 309 -1.63 1.92 8.96
C GLY A 309 -2.13 0.70 9.73
N ASN A 310 -1.52 -0.47 9.48
CA ASN A 310 -1.82 -1.74 10.14
C ASN A 310 -0.56 -2.44 10.71
N THR A 311 0.57 -1.74 10.75
CA THR A 311 1.83 -2.22 11.33
C THR A 311 2.07 -1.52 12.66
N LEU A 312 2.31 -2.30 13.71
CA LEU A 312 2.81 -1.79 14.98
C LEU A 312 4.34 -1.73 14.95
N THR A 313 4.90 -0.69 15.56
CA THR A 313 6.30 -0.68 16.01
C THR A 313 6.31 -0.81 17.53
N ILE A 314 7.02 -1.81 18.03
CA ILE A 314 6.96 -2.25 19.43
C ILE A 314 8.37 -2.16 20.02
N PRO A 315 8.66 -1.15 20.86
CA PRO A 315 9.92 -1.06 21.58
C PRO A 315 9.97 -2.10 22.71
N TYR A 316 11.11 -2.75 22.88
CA TYR A 316 11.35 -3.81 23.87
C TYR A 316 12.68 -3.59 24.60
N LYS A 317 12.80 -4.15 25.82
CA LYS A 317 14.02 -4.11 26.64
C LYS A 317 14.27 -5.39 27.42
N ASN A 318 15.53 -5.53 27.86
CA ASN A 318 16.04 -6.63 28.67
C ASN A 318 15.80 -8.02 28.06
N ALA A 319 15.93 -8.16 26.74
CA ALA A 319 15.95 -9.46 26.10
C ALA A 319 17.19 -10.26 26.53
N THR A 320 17.03 -11.56 26.78
CA THR A 320 18.13 -12.52 26.84
C THR A 320 18.65 -12.73 25.42
N THR A 321 19.97 -12.69 25.27
CA THR A 321 20.67 -12.71 23.98
C THR A 321 21.62 -13.90 23.88
N GLY A 322 21.73 -14.51 22.70
CA GLY A 322 22.64 -15.62 22.43
C GLY A 322 22.17 -16.53 21.30
N THR A 323 22.77 -17.72 21.22
CA THR A 323 22.44 -18.72 20.19
C THR A 323 20.97 -19.13 20.27
N ASN A 324 20.30 -19.10 19.12
CA ASN A 324 18.88 -19.42 18.95
C ASN A 324 17.90 -18.53 19.76
N GLU A 325 18.32 -17.37 20.24
CA GLU A 325 17.45 -16.42 20.94
C GLU A 325 16.71 -15.52 19.94
N TYR A 326 15.40 -15.35 20.14
CA TYR A 326 14.53 -14.55 19.29
C TYR A 326 13.60 -13.64 20.10
N ILE A 327 13.20 -12.52 19.48
CA ILE A 327 11.94 -11.84 19.80
C ILE A 327 10.88 -12.39 18.85
N SER A 328 9.77 -12.86 19.41
CA SER A 328 8.64 -13.40 18.65
C SER A 328 7.33 -12.78 19.10
N ALA A 329 6.37 -12.72 18.17
CA ALA A 329 4.99 -12.35 18.46
C ALA A 329 4.06 -13.56 18.40
N VAL A 330 3.08 -13.56 19.30
CA VAL A 330 2.00 -14.56 19.40
C VAL A 330 0.67 -13.82 19.37
N VAL A 331 -0.24 -14.23 18.49
CA VAL A 331 -1.58 -13.65 18.39
C VAL A 331 -2.64 -14.66 18.77
N GLU A 332 -3.50 -14.25 19.69
CA GLU A 332 -4.57 -15.07 20.24
C GLU A 332 -5.95 -14.58 19.84
N LYS A 333 -6.86 -15.54 19.72
CA LYS A 333 -8.29 -15.33 19.51
C LYS A 333 -9.08 -16.44 20.19
N ASN A 334 -10.11 -16.08 20.95
CA ASN A 334 -10.87 -16.99 21.82
C ASN A 334 -9.97 -17.85 22.74
N GLY A 335 -8.85 -17.27 23.23
CA GLY A 335 -7.85 -17.98 24.06
C GLY A 335 -6.95 -18.97 23.31
N SER A 336 -7.17 -19.21 22.01
CA SER A 336 -6.31 -20.05 21.16
C SER A 336 -5.29 -19.23 20.39
N ILE A 337 -4.08 -19.75 20.20
CA ILE A 337 -3.09 -19.14 19.31
C ILE A 337 -3.56 -19.33 17.86
N THR A 338 -3.55 -18.25 17.09
CA THR A 338 -3.93 -18.28 15.66
C THR A 338 -2.76 -17.92 14.74
N HIS A 339 -1.86 -17.06 15.18
CA HIS A 339 -0.65 -16.69 14.44
C HIS A 339 0.54 -16.62 15.38
N TYR A 340 1.70 -16.95 14.84
CA TYR A 340 2.99 -16.89 15.51
C TYR A 340 4.04 -16.47 14.49
N GLY A 341 5.06 -15.73 14.94
CA GLY A 341 6.15 -15.32 14.07
C GLY A 341 7.37 -14.83 14.83
N ARG A 342 8.54 -15.35 14.45
CA ARG A 342 9.85 -14.90 14.91
C ARG A 342 10.18 -13.59 14.19
N LEU A 343 10.26 -12.49 14.93
CA LEU A 343 10.42 -11.14 14.39
C LEU A 343 11.89 -10.76 14.20
N LYS A 344 12.72 -11.09 15.19
CA LYS A 344 14.13 -10.67 15.24
C LYS A 344 14.96 -11.72 15.97
N ALA A 345 16.15 -12.05 15.44
CA ALA A 345 17.18 -12.77 16.17
C ALA A 345 17.90 -11.81 17.14
N VAL A 346 18.17 -12.24 18.36
CA VAL A 346 18.83 -11.41 19.39
C VAL A 346 20.12 -12.08 19.85
N GLU A 347 21.13 -12.04 18.99
CA GLU A 347 22.39 -12.76 19.18
C GLU A 347 23.44 -11.88 19.89
N ASN A 348 23.39 -10.56 19.73
CA ASN A 348 24.40 -9.64 20.24
C ASN A 348 23.99 -9.00 21.58
N SER A 349 24.70 -9.35 22.65
CA SER A 349 24.42 -8.91 24.02
C SER A 349 24.60 -7.41 24.30
N ASN A 350 25.20 -6.65 23.39
CA ASN A 350 25.40 -5.21 23.49
C ASN A 350 24.31 -4.41 22.75
N THR A 351 23.84 -4.91 21.60
CA THR A 351 22.92 -4.17 20.72
C THR A 351 21.50 -4.72 20.71
N ASP A 352 21.28 -6.00 21.01
CA ASP A 352 19.98 -6.65 20.84
C ASP A 352 19.14 -6.76 22.12
N LYS A 353 19.71 -6.49 23.30
CA LYS A 353 18.99 -6.50 24.58
C LYS A 353 17.80 -5.55 24.60
N ASN A 354 17.95 -4.40 23.96
CA ASN A 354 16.93 -3.36 23.83
C ASN A 354 16.81 -2.99 22.35
N GLY A 355 15.62 -2.66 21.88
CA GLY A 355 15.43 -2.30 20.48
C GLY A 355 13.95 -2.22 20.13
N GLU A 356 13.63 -2.31 18.84
CA GLU A 356 12.27 -2.30 18.35
C GLU A 356 12.03 -3.47 17.39
N VAL A 357 10.78 -3.91 17.29
CA VAL A 357 10.32 -4.89 16.30
C VAL A 357 9.01 -4.43 15.68
N THR A 358 8.78 -4.78 14.43
CA THR A 358 7.53 -4.46 13.72
C THR A 358 6.62 -5.68 13.59
N VAL A 359 5.31 -5.47 13.71
CA VAL A 359 4.29 -6.52 13.61
C VAL A 359 3.13 -6.02 12.75
N GLN A 360 2.84 -6.71 11.64
CA GLN A 360 1.62 -6.47 10.87
C GLN A 360 0.45 -7.18 11.55
N LEU A 361 -0.58 -6.41 11.91
CA LEU A 361 -1.75 -6.94 12.62
C LEU A 361 -2.62 -7.80 11.70
N PRO A 362 -3.06 -9.01 12.13
CA PRO A 362 -4.05 -9.76 11.37
C PRO A 362 -5.44 -9.11 11.46
N ASP A 363 -6.29 -9.33 10.45
CA ASP A 363 -7.61 -8.69 10.30
C ASP A 363 -8.60 -8.96 11.46
N ASN A 364 -8.34 -9.93 12.34
CA ASN A 364 -9.23 -10.33 13.43
C ASN A 364 -8.49 -11.11 14.53
N PHE A 365 -8.30 -10.51 15.70
CA PHE A 365 -7.67 -11.09 16.89
C PHE A 365 -8.13 -10.39 18.16
N ASP A 366 -7.93 -11.03 19.32
CA ASP A 366 -8.27 -10.44 20.62
C ASP A 366 -7.04 -9.86 21.32
N LYS A 367 -5.89 -10.55 21.23
CA LYS A 367 -4.65 -10.18 21.93
C LYS A 367 -3.41 -10.43 21.11
N LEU A 368 -2.43 -9.53 21.25
CA LEU A 368 -1.08 -9.66 20.74
C LEU A 368 -0.12 -9.73 21.94
N TYR A 369 0.79 -10.69 21.90
CA TYR A 369 1.83 -10.90 22.90
C TYR A 369 3.20 -10.85 22.26
N LEU A 370 4.16 -10.27 22.98
CA LEU A 370 5.59 -10.36 22.69
C LEU A 370 6.26 -11.33 23.67
N ILE A 371 7.20 -12.13 23.19
CA ILE A 371 8.05 -13.02 23.99
C ILE A 371 9.50 -12.95 23.53
N ASN A 372 10.42 -13.23 24.46
CA ASN A 372 11.81 -13.53 24.16
C ASN A 372 12.07 -15.02 24.42
N GLU A 373 12.30 -15.78 23.37
CA GLU A 373 12.38 -17.24 23.41
C GLU A 373 13.63 -17.81 22.74
N GLN A 374 14.12 -18.91 23.28
CA GLN A 374 15.16 -19.75 22.72
C GLN A 374 14.54 -20.98 22.07
N LEU A 375 14.85 -21.21 20.80
CA LEU A 375 14.32 -22.35 20.04
C LEU A 375 15.38 -23.42 19.84
N ASN A 376 15.19 -24.58 20.46
CA ASN A 376 16.25 -25.59 20.59
C ASN A 376 16.12 -26.78 19.60
N GLY A 377 15.00 -26.86 18.86
CA GLY A 377 14.76 -27.84 17.81
C GLY A 377 13.46 -28.62 17.97
N ASP A 378 13.27 -29.66 17.17
CA ASP A 378 11.99 -30.39 17.04
C ASP A 378 11.65 -31.27 18.23
N LYS A 379 12.67 -31.83 18.88
CA LYS A 379 12.53 -32.79 19.98
C LYS A 379 13.18 -32.29 21.27
N LYS A 380 13.46 -30.99 21.32
CA LYS A 380 14.14 -30.31 22.43
C LYS A 380 13.24 -29.23 23.01
N THR A 381 13.34 -29.07 24.32
CA THR A 381 12.61 -28.08 25.09
C THR A 381 13.03 -26.66 24.69
N ASP A 382 12.07 -25.85 24.27
CA ASP A 382 12.28 -24.42 24.07
C ASP A 382 12.12 -23.69 25.42
N TYR A 383 12.74 -22.51 25.56
CA TYR A 383 12.63 -21.68 26.76
C TYR A 383 12.11 -20.30 26.38
N SER A 384 11.21 -19.69 27.17
CA SER A 384 10.64 -18.39 26.86
C SER A 384 10.40 -17.54 28.10
N SER A 385 10.48 -16.22 27.93
CA SER A 385 9.91 -15.26 28.87
C SER A 385 8.41 -15.52 29.05
N LYS A 386 7.84 -15.01 30.15
CA LYS A 386 6.38 -14.81 30.21
C LYS A 386 5.91 -14.00 28.99
N LYS A 387 4.65 -14.21 28.60
CA LYS A 387 3.98 -13.38 27.59
C LYS A 387 3.85 -11.94 28.07
N VAL A 388 4.22 -10.98 27.22
CA VAL A 388 4.07 -9.55 27.48
C VAL A 388 2.97 -9.01 26.58
N GLU A 389 1.84 -8.59 27.14
CA GLU A 389 0.67 -8.14 26.37
C GLU A 389 0.93 -6.77 25.72
N VAL A 390 0.78 -6.70 24.40
CA VAL A 390 0.99 -5.48 23.62
C VAL A 390 -0.34 -4.74 23.51
N LYS A 391 -0.46 -3.62 24.23
CA LYS A 391 -1.61 -2.72 24.10
C LYS A 391 -1.55 -2.01 22.75
N ILE A 392 -2.56 -2.23 21.92
CA ILE A 392 -2.71 -1.58 20.62
C ILE A 392 -3.12 -0.12 20.85
N PRO A 393 -2.49 0.88 20.20
CA PRO A 393 -2.92 2.27 20.27
C PRO A 393 -4.34 2.46 19.72
N THR A 394 -5.22 3.09 20.51
CA THR A 394 -6.59 3.40 20.11
C THR A 394 -6.60 4.45 19.00
N LYS A 395 -7.32 4.20 17.91
CA LYS A 395 -7.53 5.20 16.84
C LYS A 395 -8.75 6.06 17.16
N HIS A 396 -8.52 7.36 17.24
CA HIS A 396 -9.55 8.38 17.49
C HIS A 396 -10.10 8.93 16.17
N LYS A 397 -11.36 9.39 16.18
CA LYS A 397 -12.02 9.94 14.98
C LYS A 397 -11.54 11.37 14.68
N ILE A 398 -11.31 11.64 13.41
CA ILE A 398 -11.04 12.97 12.85
C ILE A 398 -12.27 13.38 12.03
N THR A 399 -12.77 14.58 12.26
CA THR A 399 -13.91 15.16 11.51
C THR A 399 -13.45 16.47 10.89
N VAL A 400 -13.58 16.62 9.57
CA VAL A 400 -13.27 17.88 8.88
C VAL A 400 -14.54 18.39 8.20
N ILE A 401 -14.90 19.64 8.47
CA ILE A 401 -16.04 20.36 7.91
C ILE A 401 -15.52 21.41 6.94
N ASP A 402 -16.11 21.45 5.74
CA ASP A 402 -15.67 22.28 4.62
C ASP A 402 -14.19 22.10 4.21
N GLY A 403 -13.64 20.91 4.49
CA GLY A 403 -12.28 20.51 4.17
C GLY A 403 -12.16 19.01 3.90
N THR A 404 -10.99 18.58 3.48
CA THR A 404 -10.59 17.17 3.32
C THR A 404 -9.53 16.80 4.35
N THR A 405 -9.31 15.51 4.54
CA THR A 405 -8.20 14.96 5.33
C THR A 405 -7.65 13.71 4.66
N ASP A 406 -6.36 13.42 4.89
CA ASP A 406 -5.74 12.15 4.54
C ASP A 406 -6.19 10.99 5.45
N LYS A 407 -6.59 11.27 6.70
CA LYS A 407 -6.97 10.28 7.72
C LYS A 407 -8.27 10.68 8.42
N ILE A 408 -9.29 9.83 8.32
CA ILE A 408 -10.56 9.98 9.08
C ILE A 408 -10.49 9.40 10.51
N THR A 409 -9.45 8.63 10.79
CA THR A 409 -9.11 8.13 12.13
C THR A 409 -7.60 8.00 12.24
N ALA A 410 -7.01 8.38 13.37
CA ALA A 410 -5.58 8.19 13.64
C ALA A 410 -5.33 7.87 15.11
N ALA A 411 -4.26 7.15 15.43
CA ALA A 411 -3.83 6.89 16.80
C ALA A 411 -3.07 8.09 17.39
N GLU A 412 -2.98 8.17 18.72
CA GLU A 412 -2.14 9.18 19.40
C GLU A 412 -0.71 9.20 18.80
N GLY A 413 -0.22 10.38 18.43
CA GLY A 413 1.12 10.56 17.86
C GLY A 413 1.20 10.49 16.33
N GLU A 414 0.20 9.96 15.63
CA GLU A 414 0.20 9.99 14.15
C GLU A 414 0.05 11.43 13.62
N GLN A 415 0.82 11.78 12.58
CA GLN A 415 0.55 12.98 11.78
C GLN A 415 -0.74 12.84 10.97
N VAL A 416 -1.52 13.92 10.90
CA VAL A 416 -2.76 14.06 10.13
C VAL A 416 -2.66 15.33 9.31
N ARG A 417 -3.00 15.27 8.01
CA ARG A 417 -3.05 16.42 7.09
C ARG A 417 -4.50 16.77 6.79
N VAL A 418 -4.83 18.06 6.81
CA VAL A 418 -6.15 18.59 6.44
C VAL A 418 -6.03 19.81 5.53
N THR A 419 -6.93 19.90 4.55
CA THR A 419 -6.92 20.93 3.50
C THR A 419 -8.32 21.52 3.35
N ALA A 420 -8.47 22.84 3.27
CA ALA A 420 -9.78 23.47 3.11
C ALA A 420 -10.30 23.31 1.67
N ILE A 421 -11.60 23.02 1.50
CA ILE A 421 -12.21 22.90 0.16
C ILE A 421 -12.50 24.31 -0.35
N GLN A 422 -11.83 24.71 -1.43
CA GLN A 422 -12.05 26.01 -2.05
C GLN A 422 -13.51 26.16 -2.53
N LYS A 423 -14.17 27.25 -2.12
CA LYS A 423 -15.56 27.55 -2.46
C LYS A 423 -15.65 28.65 -3.50
N GLU A 424 -16.58 28.52 -4.44
CA GLU A 424 -16.83 29.55 -5.45
C GLU A 424 -17.27 30.86 -4.80
N ASN A 425 -16.75 31.99 -5.31
CA ASN A 425 -16.98 33.35 -4.80
C ASN A 425 -16.65 33.59 -3.31
N LYS A 426 -15.90 32.69 -2.66
CA LYS A 426 -15.39 32.89 -1.29
C LYS A 426 -13.89 32.63 -1.20
N VAL A 427 -13.24 33.30 -0.26
CA VAL A 427 -11.83 33.11 0.11
C VAL A 427 -11.77 32.41 1.46
N PHE A 428 -10.80 31.50 1.64
CA PHE A 428 -10.52 30.90 2.93
C PHE A 428 -10.16 31.99 3.95
N ASP A 429 -10.66 31.86 5.17
CA ASP A 429 -10.42 32.81 6.26
C ASP A 429 -9.56 32.18 7.35
N LYS A 430 -10.02 31.08 7.96
CA LYS A 430 -9.28 30.35 8.99
C LYS A 430 -9.83 28.95 9.29
N TRP A 431 -9.05 28.15 10.01
CA TRP A 431 -9.50 26.95 10.71
C TRP A 431 -10.03 27.27 12.11
N GLU A 432 -11.16 26.65 12.48
CA GLU A 432 -11.57 26.44 13.86
C GLU A 432 -11.38 24.97 14.24
N ALA A 433 -10.75 24.69 15.38
CA ALA A 433 -10.45 23.34 15.84
C ALA A 433 -11.02 23.06 17.23
N ASN A 434 -11.42 21.80 17.44
CA ASN A 434 -11.80 21.24 18.74
C ASN A 434 -11.07 19.90 18.92
N GLY A 435 -10.59 19.61 20.13
CA GLY A 435 -9.74 18.47 20.45
C GLY A 435 -8.23 18.75 20.35
N ILE A 436 -7.81 19.73 19.54
CA ILE A 436 -6.43 20.23 19.41
C ILE A 436 -6.38 21.75 19.55
N GLN A 437 -5.19 22.29 19.83
CA GLN A 437 -4.87 23.71 19.70
C GLN A 437 -4.05 23.92 18.42
N LEU A 438 -4.34 24.98 17.67
CA LEU A 438 -3.61 25.38 16.47
C LEU A 438 -2.88 26.70 16.72
N THR A 439 -1.70 26.87 16.14
CA THR A 439 -1.01 28.18 16.10
C THR A 439 -1.77 29.18 15.21
N GLU A 440 -1.53 30.48 15.37
CA GLU A 440 -2.15 31.50 14.51
C GLU A 440 -1.76 31.34 13.03
N GLU A 441 -0.53 30.90 12.76
CA GLU A 441 -0.07 30.54 11.42
C GLU A 441 -0.88 29.35 10.88
N GLN A 442 -0.96 28.24 11.62
CA GLN A 442 -1.77 27.07 11.23
C GLN A 442 -3.24 27.42 11.01
N LYS A 443 -3.82 28.34 11.79
CA LYS A 443 -5.20 28.77 11.57
C LYS A 443 -5.40 29.41 10.20
N THR A 444 -4.40 30.09 9.64
CA THR A 444 -4.53 30.87 8.38
C THR A 444 -4.02 30.14 7.14
N LEU A 445 -3.30 29.03 7.30
CA LEU A 445 -2.90 28.17 6.18
C LEU A 445 -4.09 27.36 5.65
N ILE A 446 -4.27 27.37 4.32
CA ILE A 446 -5.32 26.58 3.64
C ILE A 446 -5.15 25.06 3.83
N GLU A 447 -3.95 24.64 4.22
CA GLU A 447 -3.57 23.28 4.52
C GLU A 447 -2.66 23.23 5.75
N ILE A 448 -2.91 22.29 6.65
CA ILE A 448 -2.10 22.09 7.85
C ILE A 448 -1.88 20.61 8.17
N THR A 449 -0.81 20.35 8.90
CA THR A 449 -0.54 19.08 9.58
C THR A 449 -0.64 19.25 11.09
N PHE A 450 -1.11 18.22 11.79
CA PHE A 450 -1.10 18.16 13.26
C PHE A 450 -0.85 16.73 13.77
N THR A 451 -0.27 16.64 14.96
CA THR A 451 -0.11 15.38 15.70
C THR A 451 -1.43 15.01 16.39
N MET A 452 -1.96 13.82 16.12
CA MET A 452 -3.21 13.36 16.70
C MET A 452 -3.09 13.17 18.23
N PRO A 453 -3.99 13.75 19.06
CA PRO A 453 -4.04 13.53 20.49
C PRO A 453 -4.78 12.24 20.85
N ASP A 454 -4.73 11.81 22.11
CA ASP A 454 -5.53 10.71 22.66
C ASP A 454 -7.01 11.12 22.90
N LYS A 455 -7.63 11.76 21.90
CA LYS A 455 -9.06 12.13 21.88
C LYS A 455 -9.53 12.43 20.45
N PRO A 456 -10.83 12.37 20.14
CA PRO A 456 -11.36 12.79 18.84
C PRO A 456 -11.07 14.26 18.52
N VAL A 457 -10.85 14.55 17.23
CA VAL A 457 -10.53 15.90 16.73
C VAL A 457 -11.57 16.34 15.70
N THR A 458 -11.96 17.61 15.74
CA THR A 458 -12.82 18.25 14.74
C THR A 458 -12.18 19.54 14.24
N LEU A 459 -12.11 19.72 12.93
CA LEU A 459 -11.68 20.95 12.26
C LEU A 459 -12.76 21.48 11.34
N THR A 460 -12.92 22.79 11.28
CA THR A 460 -13.90 23.48 10.41
C THR A 460 -13.20 24.61 9.66
N ALA A 461 -13.22 24.55 8.33
CA ALA A 461 -12.74 25.65 7.50
C ALA A 461 -13.80 26.77 7.43
N LYS A 462 -13.38 28.01 7.69
CA LYS A 462 -14.20 29.22 7.54
C LYS A 462 -13.82 29.97 6.28
N PHE A 463 -14.81 30.66 5.71
CA PHE A 463 -14.69 31.38 4.45
C PHE A 463 -15.40 32.72 4.53
N LYS A 464 -14.80 33.74 3.92
CA LYS A 464 -15.36 35.08 3.73
C LYS A 464 -15.64 35.34 2.25
N ASP A 465 -16.54 36.26 1.94
CA ASP A 465 -16.92 36.55 0.55
C ASP A 465 -15.77 37.23 -0.21
N LYS A 466 -15.66 36.93 -1.51
CA LYS A 466 -14.63 37.49 -2.39
C LYS A 466 -14.98 38.96 -2.71
N PRO A 467 -14.04 39.93 -2.56
CA PRO A 467 -14.29 41.31 -2.95
C PRO A 467 -14.62 41.44 -4.45
N ALA A 468 -15.60 42.27 -4.78
CA ALA A 468 -15.91 42.62 -6.17
C ALA A 468 -14.74 43.36 -6.82
N GLN A 469 -14.51 43.11 -8.12
CA GLN A 469 -13.53 43.85 -8.93
C GLN A 469 -14.23 45.01 -9.65
N PRO A 470 -13.58 46.18 -9.82
CA PRO A 470 -14.16 47.28 -10.58
C PRO A 470 -14.29 46.94 -12.07
N GLN A 471 -15.27 47.56 -12.74
CA GLN A 471 -15.57 47.35 -14.16
C GLN A 471 -15.03 48.52 -14.99
N GLU A 472 -14.26 48.22 -16.03
CA GLU A 472 -13.75 49.20 -17.00
C GLU A 472 -14.65 49.31 -18.23
N TYR A 473 -14.77 50.53 -18.76
CA TYR A 473 -15.49 50.87 -19.98
C TYR A 473 -14.57 51.60 -20.97
N THR A 474 -14.90 51.58 -22.25
CA THR A 474 -14.06 52.05 -23.36
C THR A 474 -14.27 53.54 -23.64
N VAL A 475 -13.18 54.27 -23.94
CA VAL A 475 -13.21 55.67 -24.38
C VAL A 475 -12.67 55.76 -25.79
N THR A 476 -13.50 56.22 -26.72
CA THR A 476 -13.18 56.38 -28.14
C THR A 476 -13.11 57.87 -28.49
N MET A 477 -12.01 58.27 -29.14
CA MET A 477 -11.79 59.66 -29.57
C MET A 477 -11.80 59.72 -31.11
N ASP A 478 -12.54 60.67 -31.66
CA ASP A 478 -12.65 60.93 -33.10
C ASP A 478 -12.32 62.41 -33.42
N THR A 479 -12.00 62.74 -34.68
CA THR A 479 -11.79 64.12 -35.13
C THR A 479 -12.40 64.38 -36.50
N ASP A 480 -12.57 65.65 -36.88
CA ASP A 480 -12.96 66.01 -38.25
C ASP A 480 -11.82 65.89 -39.30
N GLY A 481 -10.62 65.48 -38.86
CA GLY A 481 -9.43 65.32 -39.68
C GLY A 481 -8.46 66.51 -39.70
N ASN A 482 -8.75 67.63 -39.02
CA ASN A 482 -7.91 68.84 -38.98
C ASN A 482 -7.18 69.03 -37.63
N GLY A 483 -6.91 67.92 -36.94
CA GLY A 483 -6.22 67.86 -35.66
C GLY A 483 -6.30 66.46 -35.03
N THR A 484 -5.71 66.32 -33.85
CA THR A 484 -5.68 65.07 -33.08
C THR A 484 -6.43 65.20 -31.75
N ALA A 485 -6.97 64.10 -31.24
CA ALA A 485 -7.66 64.04 -29.95
C ALA A 485 -7.17 62.85 -29.10
N LYS A 486 -7.08 63.03 -27.78
CA LYS A 486 -6.59 62.03 -26.83
C LYS A 486 -7.40 62.03 -25.53
N SER A 487 -7.55 60.87 -24.92
CA SER A 487 -8.14 60.65 -23.59
C SER A 487 -7.09 60.22 -22.57
N MET A 488 -7.17 60.73 -21.34
CA MET A 488 -6.18 60.53 -20.28
C MET A 488 -6.84 60.31 -18.91
N VAL A 489 -6.23 59.48 -18.07
CA VAL A 489 -6.59 59.33 -16.65
C VAL A 489 -5.32 59.41 -15.81
N GLY A 490 -5.28 60.29 -14.82
CA GLY A 490 -4.09 60.50 -13.99
C GLY A 490 -2.83 60.97 -14.74
N GLY A 491 -3.01 61.57 -15.92
CA GLY A 491 -1.91 62.04 -16.79
C GLY A 491 -1.35 61.01 -17.78
N ALA A 492 -1.83 59.77 -17.77
CA ALA A 492 -1.50 58.75 -18.77
C ALA A 492 -2.61 58.66 -19.83
N GLU A 493 -2.24 58.46 -21.10
CA GLU A 493 -3.17 58.26 -22.22
C GLU A 493 -3.86 56.89 -22.11
N VAL A 494 -5.19 56.85 -22.20
CA VAL A 494 -6.00 55.63 -21.99
C VAL A 494 -7.11 55.47 -23.02
N THR A 495 -7.38 54.23 -23.40
CA THR A 495 -8.55 53.81 -24.22
C THR A 495 -9.65 53.16 -23.40
N LYS A 496 -9.45 53.02 -22.08
CA LYS A 496 -10.44 52.51 -21.11
C LYS A 496 -10.29 53.22 -19.76
N ALA A 497 -11.38 53.31 -19.01
CA ALA A 497 -11.39 53.85 -17.65
C ALA A 497 -12.38 53.09 -16.75
N GLU A 498 -12.07 52.99 -15.45
CA GLU A 498 -13.00 52.46 -14.45
C GLU A 498 -14.20 53.42 -14.28
N GLN A 499 -15.40 52.87 -14.07
CA GLN A 499 -16.59 53.66 -13.77
C GLN A 499 -16.37 54.63 -12.60
N GLY A 500 -16.75 55.89 -12.78
CA GLY A 500 -16.60 56.94 -11.76
C GLY A 500 -15.21 57.60 -11.69
N LYS A 501 -14.24 57.21 -12.53
CA LYS A 501 -12.98 57.96 -12.70
C LYS A 501 -13.20 59.20 -13.57
N GLU A 502 -12.46 60.26 -13.28
CA GLU A 502 -12.37 61.42 -14.15
C GLU A 502 -11.41 61.13 -15.33
N VAL A 503 -11.89 61.37 -16.55
CA VAL A 503 -11.16 61.25 -17.80
C VAL A 503 -10.96 62.66 -18.36
N THR A 504 -9.72 63.04 -18.61
CA THR A 504 -9.36 64.29 -19.30
C THR A 504 -9.26 64.02 -20.80
N ILE A 505 -9.87 64.86 -21.63
CA ILE A 505 -9.72 64.81 -23.09
C ILE A 505 -9.06 66.09 -23.61
N THR A 506 -8.14 65.94 -24.57
CA THR A 506 -7.37 67.04 -25.16
C THR A 506 -7.37 66.94 -26.68
N ALA A 507 -7.70 68.05 -27.34
CA ALA A 507 -7.65 68.24 -28.78
C ALA A 507 -6.47 69.17 -29.14
N THR A 508 -5.70 68.79 -30.16
CA THR A 508 -4.58 69.57 -30.69
C THR A 508 -4.85 69.90 -32.16
N PRO A 509 -5.14 71.17 -32.52
CA PRO A 509 -5.40 71.57 -33.89
C PRO A 509 -4.17 71.46 -34.80
N ASP A 510 -4.38 71.14 -36.07
CA ASP A 510 -3.33 71.21 -37.07
C ASP A 510 -3.05 72.66 -37.51
N ARG A 511 -1.87 72.88 -38.09
CA ARG A 511 -1.35 74.21 -38.43
C ARG A 511 -2.27 74.95 -39.42
N GLY A 512 -2.87 76.05 -38.96
CA GLY A 512 -3.80 76.89 -39.72
C GLY A 512 -5.25 76.78 -39.25
N TYR A 513 -5.52 75.84 -38.34
CA TYR A 513 -6.79 75.66 -37.66
C TYR A 513 -6.69 76.04 -36.18
N THR A 514 -7.84 76.34 -35.58
CA THR A 514 -8.04 76.43 -34.14
C THR A 514 -9.12 75.43 -33.72
N PHE A 515 -9.11 75.02 -32.45
CA PHE A 515 -10.18 74.20 -31.90
C PHE A 515 -11.52 74.97 -31.97
N ASP A 516 -12.59 74.26 -32.32
CA ASP A 516 -13.94 74.81 -32.33
C ASP A 516 -14.72 74.33 -31.10
N LYS A 517 -14.94 73.02 -30.97
CA LYS A 517 -15.66 72.40 -29.85
C LYS A 517 -15.53 70.87 -29.80
N TRP A 518 -15.94 70.29 -28.67
CA TRP A 518 -16.20 68.85 -28.51
C TRP A 518 -17.65 68.50 -28.85
N GLU A 519 -17.87 67.31 -29.38
CA GLU A 519 -19.19 66.72 -29.60
C GLU A 519 -19.25 65.33 -28.95
N VAL A 520 -20.19 65.10 -28.04
CA VAL A 520 -20.43 63.79 -27.42
C VAL A 520 -21.29 62.94 -28.37
N ILE A 521 -20.67 61.94 -28.99
CA ILE A 521 -21.31 61.05 -29.97
C ILE A 521 -22.11 59.96 -29.25
N SER A 522 -21.53 59.35 -28.20
CA SER A 522 -22.20 58.33 -27.39
C SER A 522 -21.65 58.26 -25.95
N GLY A 523 -22.33 57.51 -25.08
CA GLY A 523 -22.01 57.38 -23.66
C GLY A 523 -22.81 58.29 -22.72
N GLY A 524 -23.40 59.39 -23.22
CA GLY A 524 -24.30 60.26 -22.45
C GLY A 524 -23.61 61.09 -21.37
N ILE A 525 -22.32 61.38 -21.55
CA ILE A 525 -21.52 62.20 -20.64
C ILE A 525 -21.87 63.69 -20.76
N GLN A 526 -21.42 64.46 -19.77
CA GLN A 526 -21.27 65.91 -19.88
C GLN A 526 -19.77 66.22 -19.75
N VAL A 527 -19.21 66.91 -20.75
CA VAL A 527 -17.85 67.46 -20.65
C VAL A 527 -17.90 68.75 -19.84
N ALA A 528 -16.89 69.03 -19.02
CA ALA A 528 -16.88 70.16 -18.09
C ALA A 528 -16.90 71.52 -18.78
N ASP A 529 -16.34 71.58 -19.99
CA ASP A 529 -16.27 72.71 -20.91
C ASP A 529 -16.18 72.14 -22.34
N GLU A 530 -17.14 72.46 -23.21
CA GLU A 530 -17.18 71.93 -24.58
C GLU A 530 -16.37 72.77 -25.59
N ASP A 531 -16.10 74.04 -25.29
CA ASP A 531 -15.35 74.96 -26.14
C ASP A 531 -13.84 74.99 -25.81
N SER A 532 -13.45 74.42 -24.65
CA SER A 532 -12.04 74.23 -24.29
C SER A 532 -11.40 73.03 -25.00
N ALA A 533 -10.26 73.28 -25.65
CA ALA A 533 -9.41 72.26 -26.26
C ALA A 533 -8.84 71.24 -25.24
N THR A 534 -9.00 71.46 -23.93
CA THR A 534 -8.76 70.44 -22.89
C THR A 534 -9.84 70.51 -21.82
N THR A 535 -10.52 69.41 -21.57
CA THR A 535 -11.70 69.32 -20.71
C THR A 535 -11.77 67.96 -20.01
N THR A 536 -12.71 67.76 -19.07
CA THR A 536 -12.88 66.48 -18.36
C THR A 536 -14.31 65.98 -18.38
N PHE A 537 -14.50 64.68 -18.15
CA PHE A 537 -15.79 64.06 -17.85
C PHE A 537 -15.62 62.89 -16.87
N THR A 538 -16.70 62.49 -16.18
CA THR A 538 -16.69 61.30 -15.30
C THR A 538 -17.14 60.07 -16.07
N MET A 539 -16.37 58.98 -16.01
CA MET A 539 -16.65 57.75 -16.77
C MET A 539 -17.98 57.10 -16.32
N PRO A 540 -18.94 56.89 -17.23
CA PRO A 540 -20.25 56.31 -16.91
C PRO A 540 -20.20 54.77 -16.87
N ASP A 541 -21.36 54.14 -16.72
CA ASP A 541 -21.59 52.69 -16.74
C ASP A 541 -21.70 52.09 -18.16
N LYS A 542 -21.07 52.71 -19.16
CA LYS A 542 -21.02 52.25 -20.56
C LYS A 542 -19.85 52.89 -21.32
N ASP A 543 -19.58 52.38 -22.51
CA ASP A 543 -18.59 52.97 -23.43
C ASP A 543 -18.97 54.40 -23.84
N VAL A 544 -17.96 55.23 -24.12
CA VAL A 544 -18.06 56.66 -24.42
C VAL A 544 -17.34 56.98 -25.73
N GLU A 545 -17.92 57.85 -26.55
CA GLU A 545 -17.35 58.31 -27.81
C GLU A 545 -17.49 59.83 -27.93
N VAL A 546 -16.38 60.52 -28.21
CA VAL A 546 -16.32 61.99 -28.29
C VAL A 546 -15.50 62.43 -29.51
N LYS A 547 -16.00 63.43 -30.24
CA LYS A 547 -15.38 63.97 -31.46
C LYS A 547 -14.88 65.41 -31.25
N ALA A 548 -13.68 65.72 -31.75
CA ALA A 548 -13.14 67.10 -31.80
C ALA A 548 -13.39 67.75 -33.16
N HIS A 549 -13.83 69.02 -33.15
CA HIS A 549 -14.03 69.86 -34.34
C HIS A 549 -13.08 71.06 -34.36
N PHE A 550 -12.68 71.53 -35.55
CA PHE A 550 -11.69 72.58 -35.76
C PHE A 550 -12.08 73.57 -36.89
N LYS A 551 -11.61 74.84 -36.83
CA LYS A 551 -11.95 75.93 -37.77
C LYS A 551 -10.73 76.72 -38.27
N GLN A 552 -10.79 77.27 -39.49
CA GLN A 552 -9.66 77.88 -40.20
C GLN A 552 -9.52 79.41 -39.98
N GLY A 553 -8.29 79.94 -39.84
CA GLY A 553 -8.01 81.37 -39.55
C GLY A 553 -7.56 82.27 -40.73
N GLN A 554 -7.67 83.60 -40.58
CA GLN A 554 -7.35 84.63 -41.61
C GLN A 554 -6.04 85.43 -41.37
N GLN A 555 -5.51 86.10 -42.42
CA GLN A 555 -4.24 86.89 -42.48
C GLN A 555 -4.34 87.99 -43.59
N PRO A 556 -3.37 88.94 -43.82
CA PRO A 556 -1.97 89.17 -43.32
C PRO A 556 -1.77 90.66 -42.82
N PRO A 557 -0.72 91.51 -43.11
CA PRO A 557 0.74 91.37 -43.38
C PRO A 557 1.72 92.39 -42.67
N GLN A 558 3.00 91.99 -42.42
CA GLN A 558 4.28 92.79 -42.37
C GLN A 558 4.48 94.04 -41.43
N PRO A 559 5.73 94.50 -41.10
CA PRO A 559 7.11 94.08 -41.47
C PRO A 559 8.01 93.78 -40.19
N PRO A 560 9.38 93.97 -40.06
CA PRO A 560 10.21 92.97 -39.36
C PRO A 560 11.14 93.43 -38.18
N GLN A 561 11.14 92.70 -37.05
CA GLN A 561 12.22 92.51 -36.03
C GLN A 561 11.59 91.94 -34.72
N PRO A 562 12.34 91.36 -33.75
CA PRO A 562 13.61 90.64 -33.78
C PRO A 562 13.43 89.14 -33.37
N PRO A 563 14.48 88.28 -33.33
CA PRO A 563 14.31 86.87 -32.94
C PRO A 563 14.32 86.66 -31.41
N GLN A 564 13.27 86.01 -30.88
CA GLN A 564 13.20 85.45 -29.52
C GLN A 564 12.23 84.25 -29.49
N PRO A 565 12.34 83.31 -28.53
CA PRO A 565 13.16 82.13 -28.78
C PRO A 565 12.37 80.81 -28.76
N GLN A 566 12.86 79.79 -29.47
CA GLN A 566 12.50 78.41 -29.11
C GLN A 566 13.06 78.09 -27.72
N PRO A 567 12.37 77.30 -26.89
CA PRO A 567 12.94 76.81 -25.63
C PRO A 567 14.17 75.94 -25.96
N THR A 568 15.35 76.45 -25.64
CA THR A 568 16.61 75.72 -25.85
C THR A 568 16.65 74.54 -24.88
N LYS A 569 16.43 73.34 -25.42
CA LYS A 569 16.66 72.10 -24.69
C LYS A 569 18.15 71.83 -24.64
N HIS A 570 18.70 71.89 -23.44
CA HIS A 570 20.11 71.66 -23.19
C HIS A 570 20.36 70.16 -22.99
N ASN A 571 21.54 69.68 -23.41
CA ASN A 571 21.90 68.28 -23.31
C ASN A 571 22.21 67.91 -21.85
N ILE A 572 21.78 66.73 -21.44
CA ILE A 572 22.16 66.10 -20.17
C ILE A 572 23.05 64.92 -20.54
N LYS A 573 24.33 64.99 -20.15
CA LYS A 573 25.29 63.91 -20.34
C LYS A 573 25.62 63.31 -18.98
N LEU A 574 25.20 62.06 -18.78
CA LEU A 574 25.61 61.28 -17.62
C LEU A 574 26.77 60.39 -18.00
N THR A 575 27.75 60.29 -17.11
CA THR A 575 28.90 59.40 -17.22
C THR A 575 29.13 58.67 -15.91
N ASP A 576 29.89 57.59 -15.95
CA ASP A 576 30.29 56.79 -14.80
C ASP A 576 31.81 56.52 -14.84
N ASP A 577 32.33 55.86 -13.82
CA ASP A 577 33.72 55.41 -13.74
C ASP A 577 33.94 53.94 -14.21
N GLY A 578 32.94 53.34 -14.85
CA GLY A 578 32.94 51.96 -15.33
C GLY A 578 32.44 50.92 -14.33
N ASN A 579 31.94 51.33 -13.15
CA ASN A 579 31.50 50.43 -12.07
C ASN A 579 30.02 50.61 -11.69
N GLY A 580 29.20 51.04 -12.64
CA GLY A 580 27.75 51.24 -12.51
C GLY A 580 27.17 51.91 -13.74
N THR A 581 25.89 52.28 -13.66
CA THR A 581 25.18 52.98 -14.74
C THR A 581 24.42 54.20 -14.20
N ALA A 582 24.20 55.22 -15.03
CA ALA A 582 23.51 56.45 -14.66
C ALA A 582 22.45 56.84 -15.70
N LYS A 583 21.28 57.29 -15.25
CA LYS A 583 20.15 57.71 -16.11
C LYS A 583 19.41 58.93 -15.56
N SER A 584 18.93 59.78 -16.46
CA SER A 584 18.22 61.04 -16.17
C SER A 584 16.75 60.95 -16.56
N MET A 585 15.86 61.44 -15.71
CA MET A 585 14.41 61.35 -15.85
C MET A 585 13.74 62.71 -15.61
N VAL A 586 12.68 63.01 -16.35
CA VAL A 586 11.78 64.16 -16.13
C VAL A 586 10.35 63.65 -16.21
N GLY A 587 9.57 63.85 -15.15
CA GLY A 587 8.18 63.36 -15.08
C GLY A 587 8.05 61.82 -15.14
N GLY A 588 9.09 61.07 -14.76
CA GLY A 588 9.12 59.61 -14.80
C GLY A 588 9.55 58.98 -16.13
N ALA A 589 9.75 59.79 -17.19
CA ALA A 589 10.32 59.33 -18.46
C ALA A 589 11.82 59.61 -18.53
N GLU A 590 12.60 58.67 -19.09
CA GLU A 590 14.05 58.84 -19.29
C GLU A 590 14.34 59.83 -20.43
N VAL A 591 15.21 60.80 -20.18
CA VAL A 591 15.52 61.90 -21.10
C VAL A 591 17.02 62.21 -21.15
N THR A 592 17.52 62.60 -22.33
CA THR A 592 18.90 63.05 -22.55
C THR A 592 19.02 64.56 -22.81
N LYS A 593 17.89 65.29 -22.79
CA LYS A 593 17.81 66.75 -22.89
C LYS A 593 16.64 67.29 -22.08
N ALA A 594 16.79 68.45 -21.46
CA ALA A 594 15.71 69.12 -20.72
C ALA A 594 15.64 70.63 -21.04
N GLU A 595 14.47 71.21 -20.82
CA GLU A 595 14.23 72.66 -20.93
C GLU A 595 14.76 73.37 -19.67
N GLN A 596 15.35 74.56 -19.83
CA GLN A 596 15.79 75.39 -18.71
C GLN A 596 14.66 75.56 -17.67
N GLY A 597 15.00 75.40 -16.38
CA GLY A 597 14.07 75.53 -15.27
C GLY A 597 13.25 74.27 -14.95
N LYS A 598 13.37 73.18 -15.73
CA LYS A 598 12.78 71.88 -15.36
C LYS A 598 13.64 71.17 -14.33
N GLU A 599 12.99 70.53 -13.36
CA GLU A 599 13.67 69.59 -12.46
C GLU A 599 13.96 68.28 -13.18
N VAL A 600 15.21 67.84 -13.10
CA VAL A 600 15.73 66.59 -13.67
C VAL A 600 16.13 65.69 -12.52
N THR A 601 15.54 64.50 -12.44
CA THR A 601 15.98 63.44 -11.52
C THR A 601 17.10 62.64 -12.16
N ILE A 602 18.18 62.38 -11.45
CA ILE A 602 19.26 61.48 -11.89
C ILE A 602 19.38 60.31 -10.93
N THR A 603 19.53 59.10 -11.47
CA THR A 603 19.64 57.85 -10.71
C THR A 603 20.87 57.07 -11.16
N ALA A 604 21.73 56.75 -10.20
CA ALA A 604 22.87 55.86 -10.36
C ALA A 604 22.51 54.45 -9.85
N THR A 605 22.87 53.43 -10.62
CA THR A 605 22.72 52.02 -10.27
C THR A 605 24.12 51.38 -10.24
N PRO A 606 24.70 51.12 -9.06
CA PRO A 606 26.03 50.53 -8.94
C PRO A 606 26.10 49.11 -9.51
N ASP A 607 27.23 48.76 -10.12
CA ASP A 607 27.52 47.38 -10.50
C ASP A 607 27.94 46.53 -9.28
N ARG A 608 27.88 45.22 -9.46
CA ARG A 608 28.04 44.25 -8.38
C ARG A 608 29.43 44.31 -7.73
N GLY A 609 29.47 44.83 -6.51
CA GLY A 609 30.69 44.95 -5.69
C GLY A 609 31.05 46.40 -5.34
N TYR A 610 30.34 47.35 -5.92
CA TYR A 610 30.52 48.78 -5.69
C TYR A 610 29.29 49.38 -5.02
N THR A 611 29.51 50.48 -4.31
CA THR A 611 28.43 51.34 -3.82
C THR A 611 28.58 52.71 -4.45
N PHE A 612 27.46 53.35 -4.75
CA PHE A 612 27.47 54.76 -5.14
C PHE A 612 28.26 55.57 -4.10
N ASP A 613 29.20 56.39 -4.59
CA ASP A 613 30.03 57.25 -3.75
C ASP A 613 29.43 58.65 -3.70
N LYS A 614 29.33 59.30 -4.86
CA LYS A 614 28.76 60.64 -5.04
C LYS A 614 28.57 61.01 -6.51
N TRP A 615 27.82 62.07 -6.77
CA TRP A 615 27.75 62.77 -8.06
C TRP A 615 28.81 63.87 -8.12
N GLU A 616 29.58 63.92 -9.19
CA GLU A 616 30.46 65.05 -9.50
C GLU A 616 29.89 65.85 -10.67
N VAL A 617 29.64 67.14 -10.48
CA VAL A 617 29.22 68.05 -11.56
C VAL A 617 30.46 68.43 -12.37
N ILE A 618 30.61 67.82 -13.55
CA ILE A 618 31.75 68.04 -14.46
C ILE A 618 31.60 69.36 -15.21
N SER A 619 30.39 69.68 -15.66
CA SER A 619 30.07 70.96 -16.29
C SER A 619 28.58 71.32 -16.20
N GLY A 620 28.25 72.58 -16.49
CA GLY A 620 26.88 73.11 -16.42
C GLY A 620 26.61 74.01 -15.22
N GLY A 621 27.41 73.91 -14.14
CA GLY A 621 27.34 74.82 -12.98
C GLY A 621 26.10 74.64 -12.09
N ILE A 622 25.49 73.45 -12.14
CA ILE A 622 24.33 73.09 -11.32
C ILE A 622 24.72 72.83 -9.85
N GLN A 623 23.71 72.80 -8.99
CA GLN A 623 23.77 72.14 -7.69
C GLN A 623 22.80 70.96 -7.74
N VAL A 624 23.29 69.75 -7.43
CA VAL A 624 22.41 68.60 -7.18
C VAL A 624 21.87 68.72 -5.75
N ALA A 625 20.61 68.35 -5.53
CA ALA A 625 19.91 68.55 -4.25
C ALA A 625 20.55 67.76 -3.09
N ASP A 626 21.16 66.63 -3.42
CA ASP A 626 21.94 65.75 -2.55
C ASP A 626 23.01 65.08 -3.43
N GLU A 627 24.29 65.35 -3.22
CA GLU A 627 25.39 64.81 -4.03
C GLU A 627 25.78 63.37 -3.65
N ASP A 628 25.49 62.94 -2.42
CA ASP A 628 25.81 61.61 -1.89
C ASP A 628 24.67 60.60 -2.11
N SER A 629 23.47 61.05 -2.48
CA SER A 629 22.34 60.18 -2.82
C SER A 629 22.43 59.61 -4.25
N ALA A 630 22.33 58.27 -4.34
CA ALA A 630 22.23 57.53 -5.60
C ALA A 630 20.98 57.88 -6.44
N THR A 631 20.00 58.60 -5.88
CA THR A 631 18.94 59.26 -6.66
C THR A 631 18.71 60.67 -6.13
N THR A 632 18.91 61.66 -6.99
CA THR A 632 18.90 63.09 -6.62
C THR A 632 18.27 63.92 -7.74
N THR A 633 18.02 65.21 -7.51
CA THR A 633 17.48 66.13 -8.53
C THR A 633 18.38 67.35 -8.73
N PHE A 634 18.25 67.98 -9.90
CA PHE A 634 18.77 69.33 -10.14
C PHE A 634 17.85 70.11 -11.08
N THR A 635 17.89 71.44 -11.03
CA THR A 635 17.16 72.30 -11.97
C THR A 635 18.02 72.58 -13.20
N MET A 636 17.49 72.28 -14.40
CA MET A 636 18.23 72.44 -15.65
C MET A 636 18.61 73.92 -15.91
N PRO A 637 19.89 74.26 -16.16
CA PRO A 637 20.34 75.62 -16.43
C PRO A 637 20.19 76.00 -17.91
N ASP A 638 20.64 77.20 -18.27
CA ASP A 638 20.72 77.75 -19.63
C ASP A 638 21.90 77.22 -20.47
N LYS A 639 22.46 76.06 -20.12
CA LYS A 639 23.54 75.40 -20.85
C LYS A 639 23.52 73.88 -20.64
N ASP A 640 24.27 73.17 -21.47
CA ASP A 640 24.44 71.72 -21.34
C ASP A 640 25.09 71.35 -20.00
N VAL A 641 24.69 70.21 -19.46
CA VAL A 641 25.11 69.70 -18.15
C VAL A 641 25.79 68.35 -18.33
N GLU A 642 26.96 68.19 -17.70
CA GLU A 642 27.62 66.89 -17.58
C GLU A 642 27.82 66.55 -16.10
N VAL A 643 27.29 65.41 -15.68
CA VAL A 643 27.42 64.88 -14.31
C VAL A 643 28.01 63.48 -14.37
N LYS A 644 28.95 63.18 -13.48
CA LYS A 644 29.57 61.88 -13.36
C LYS A 644 29.15 61.18 -12.07
N ALA A 645 28.68 59.95 -12.16
CA ALA A 645 28.53 59.07 -11.02
C ALA A 645 29.90 58.46 -10.67
N HIS A 646 30.32 58.59 -9.42
CA HIS A 646 31.47 57.86 -8.88
C HIS A 646 30.98 56.73 -7.99
N PHE A 647 31.68 55.60 -8.03
CA PHE A 647 31.33 54.39 -7.31
C PHE A 647 32.57 53.86 -6.56
N LYS A 648 32.47 53.79 -5.23
CA LYS A 648 33.55 53.27 -4.37
C LYS A 648 33.43 51.75 -4.22
N GLN A 649 34.57 51.07 -4.32
CA GLN A 649 34.67 49.65 -4.00
C GLN A 649 34.48 49.47 -2.48
N GLY A 650 33.41 48.80 -2.07
CA GLY A 650 33.00 48.77 -0.67
C GLY A 650 33.94 47.95 0.22
N GLN A 651 34.63 48.60 1.16
CA GLN A 651 35.12 47.91 2.37
C GLN A 651 33.97 47.80 3.38
N GLN A 652 33.65 46.57 3.81
CA GLN A 652 32.54 46.31 4.72
C GLN A 652 32.80 46.80 6.15
N PRO A 653 31.78 47.44 6.74
CA PRO A 653 31.11 46.93 7.93
C PRO A 653 29.83 46.18 7.51
N PRO A 654 29.51 45.00 8.09
CA PRO A 654 28.48 44.14 7.52
C PRO A 654 27.07 44.39 8.07
N GLN A 655 26.12 44.73 7.19
CA GLN A 655 24.72 44.33 7.32
C GLN A 655 24.24 43.67 6.01
N PRO A 656 23.24 42.78 6.06
CA PRO A 656 23.32 41.55 5.27
C PRO A 656 22.77 41.70 3.84
N GLN A 657 23.65 41.51 2.86
CA GLN A 657 23.27 40.67 1.73
C GLN A 657 22.89 39.29 2.30
N PRO A 658 21.86 38.59 1.79
CA PRO A 658 21.59 37.22 2.22
C PRO A 658 22.76 36.36 1.76
N THR A 659 23.67 36.06 2.69
CA THR A 659 24.89 35.32 2.40
C THR A 659 24.50 33.97 1.80
N LYS A 660 24.85 33.77 0.52
CA LYS A 660 24.57 32.52 -0.19
C LYS A 660 25.70 31.54 0.06
N TYR A 661 25.51 30.73 1.07
CA TYR A 661 26.43 29.67 1.46
C TYR A 661 26.40 28.54 0.44
N LYS A 662 27.53 27.85 0.26
CA LYS A 662 27.63 26.71 -0.65
C LYS A 662 26.88 25.50 -0.11
N VAL A 663 26.24 24.77 -1.02
CA VAL A 663 25.74 23.42 -0.79
C VAL A 663 26.61 22.50 -1.62
N GLN A 664 27.52 21.78 -0.95
CA GLN A 664 28.38 20.79 -1.57
C GLN A 664 27.82 19.40 -1.30
N LEU A 665 27.43 18.68 -2.35
CA LEU A 665 26.99 17.29 -2.25
C LEU A 665 28.08 16.38 -2.77
N THR A 666 28.51 15.43 -1.95
CA THR A 666 29.45 14.37 -2.32
C THR A 666 28.77 13.01 -2.22
N ASN A 667 29.42 11.97 -2.73
CA ASN A 667 28.96 10.59 -2.60
C ASN A 667 30.16 9.64 -2.47
N ASP A 668 29.90 8.36 -2.25
CA ASP A 668 30.90 7.28 -2.18
C ASP A 668 31.23 6.64 -3.55
N GLY A 669 30.73 7.21 -4.65
CA GLY A 669 30.93 6.73 -6.01
C GLY A 669 29.85 5.78 -6.55
N ASN A 670 28.80 5.46 -5.78
CA ASN A 670 27.76 4.49 -6.16
C ASN A 670 26.37 5.12 -6.36
N GLY A 671 26.34 6.38 -6.79
CA GLY A 671 25.13 7.14 -7.10
C GLY A 671 25.42 8.61 -7.37
N THR A 672 24.36 9.39 -7.56
CA THR A 672 24.43 10.85 -7.75
C THR A 672 23.63 11.58 -6.69
N ALA A 673 23.95 12.85 -6.43
CA ALA A 673 23.27 13.69 -5.46
C ALA A 673 23.05 15.10 -6.04
N LYS A 674 21.87 15.69 -5.81
CA LYS A 674 21.45 17.01 -6.30
C LYS A 674 20.75 17.81 -5.21
N SER A 675 21.02 19.11 -5.16
CA SER A 675 20.38 20.08 -4.27
C SER A 675 19.45 21.01 -5.04
N MET A 676 18.27 21.29 -4.51
CA MET A 676 17.21 22.06 -5.15
C MET A 676 16.60 23.08 -4.19
N VAL A 677 16.23 24.26 -4.70
CA VAL A 677 15.44 25.27 -3.99
C VAL A 677 14.34 25.76 -4.94
N GLY A 678 13.08 25.69 -4.52
CA GLY A 678 11.94 26.11 -5.36
C GLY A 678 11.79 25.31 -6.67
N GLY A 679 12.32 24.08 -6.74
CA GLY A 679 12.30 23.23 -7.94
C GLY A 679 13.45 23.47 -8.94
N ALA A 680 14.35 24.42 -8.68
CA ALA A 680 15.56 24.62 -9.47
C ALA A 680 16.79 24.00 -8.78
N GLU A 681 17.70 23.38 -9.53
CA GLU A 681 18.96 22.83 -9.01
C GLU A 681 19.93 23.95 -8.64
N VAL A 682 20.50 23.92 -7.43
CA VAL A 682 21.35 24.98 -6.87
C VAL A 682 22.59 24.42 -6.20
N THR A 683 23.71 25.14 -6.29
CA THR A 683 24.96 24.87 -5.55
C THR A 683 25.24 25.88 -4.44
N LYS A 684 24.36 26.87 -4.26
CA LYS A 684 24.37 27.84 -3.15
C LYS A 684 22.94 28.22 -2.78
N ALA A 685 22.68 28.40 -1.49
CA ALA A 685 21.36 28.82 -0.98
C ALA A 685 21.50 29.95 0.05
N GLU A 686 20.45 30.77 0.19
CA GLU A 686 20.37 31.84 1.18
C GLU A 686 20.06 31.24 2.56
N GLN A 687 20.68 31.78 3.62
CA GLN A 687 20.38 31.39 5.00
C GLN A 687 18.86 31.40 5.28
N GLY A 688 18.36 30.38 5.97
CA GLY A 688 16.95 30.23 6.32
C GLY A 688 16.05 29.71 5.17
N LYS A 689 16.56 29.52 3.95
CA LYS A 689 15.82 28.81 2.90
C LYS A 689 15.89 27.30 3.11
N GLU A 690 14.79 26.62 2.85
CA GLU A 690 14.77 25.17 2.77
C GLU A 690 15.46 24.71 1.46
N VAL A 691 16.44 23.82 1.60
CA VAL A 691 17.14 23.14 0.51
C VAL A 691 16.71 21.69 0.49
N THR A 692 16.10 21.25 -0.62
CA THR A 692 15.82 19.84 -0.85
C THR A 692 17.05 19.17 -1.44
N ILE A 693 17.51 18.07 -0.85
CA ILE A 693 18.57 17.22 -1.42
C ILE A 693 17.99 15.90 -1.88
N THR A 694 18.48 15.37 -3.00
CA THR A 694 18.01 14.11 -3.57
C THR A 694 19.19 13.28 -4.07
N ALA A 695 19.28 12.06 -3.55
CA ALA A 695 20.22 11.03 -3.94
C ALA A 695 19.54 10.07 -4.92
N THR A 696 20.19 9.79 -6.04
CA THR A 696 19.77 8.78 -7.01
C THR A 696 20.84 7.68 -7.04
N PRO A 697 20.58 6.50 -6.44
CA PRO A 697 21.54 5.39 -6.42
C PRO A 697 21.87 4.88 -7.82
N ASP A 698 23.10 4.45 -8.01
CA ASP A 698 23.48 3.71 -9.21
C ASP A 698 23.00 2.24 -9.14
N ARG A 699 22.98 1.59 -10.31
CA ARG A 699 22.38 0.27 -10.48
C ARG A 699 23.10 -0.79 -9.62
N GLY A 700 22.41 -1.28 -8.59
CA GLY A 700 22.89 -2.33 -7.68
C GLY A 700 23.07 -1.86 -6.23
N TYR A 701 22.94 -0.55 -6.01
CA TYR A 701 23.02 0.08 -4.70
C TYR A 701 21.66 0.64 -4.30
N THR A 702 21.46 0.76 -3.00
CA THR A 702 20.35 1.53 -2.43
C THR A 702 20.93 2.69 -1.65
N PHE A 703 20.21 3.81 -1.64
CA PHE A 703 20.52 4.90 -0.71
C PHE A 703 20.56 4.34 0.72
N ASP A 704 21.63 4.66 1.44
CA ASP A 704 21.84 4.22 2.81
C ASP A 704 21.40 5.30 3.77
N LYS A 705 22.06 6.47 3.70
CA LYS A 705 21.79 7.66 4.52
C LYS A 705 22.53 8.90 4.00
N TRP A 706 22.13 10.07 4.47
CA TRP A 706 22.88 11.31 4.37
C TRP A 706 23.82 11.45 5.57
N GLU A 707 25.10 11.75 5.34
CA GLU A 707 26.04 12.15 6.38
C GLU A 707 26.35 13.64 6.25
N VAL A 708 26.09 14.41 7.30
CA VAL A 708 26.47 15.83 7.36
C VAL A 708 27.97 15.91 7.69
N ILE A 709 28.78 16.21 6.68
CA ILE A 709 30.25 16.33 6.81
C ILE A 709 30.63 17.65 7.46
N SER A 710 29.98 18.74 7.05
CA SER A 710 30.17 20.07 7.64
C SER A 710 28.94 20.96 7.46
N GLY A 711 28.89 22.07 8.19
CA GLY A 711 27.78 23.03 8.19
C GLY A 711 26.85 22.95 9.41
N GLY A 712 26.86 21.82 10.13
CA GLY A 712 26.13 21.66 11.41
C GLY A 712 24.60 21.64 11.28
N ILE A 713 24.09 21.26 10.10
CA ILE A 713 22.66 21.14 9.84
C ILE A 713 22.05 19.88 10.48
N GLN A 714 20.73 19.85 10.56
CA GLN A 714 19.94 18.63 10.69
C GLN A 714 19.15 18.46 9.39
N VAL A 715 19.25 17.30 8.76
CA VAL A 715 18.37 16.91 7.65
C VAL A 715 17.06 16.37 8.23
N ALA A 716 15.93 16.68 7.61
CA ALA A 716 14.59 16.37 8.14
C ALA A 716 14.32 14.85 8.26
N ASP A 717 14.98 14.07 7.41
CA ASP A 717 15.01 12.61 7.39
C ASP A 717 16.36 12.20 6.77
N GLU A 718 17.25 11.58 7.56
CA GLU A 718 18.59 11.19 7.08
C GLU A 718 18.60 9.91 6.23
N ASP A 719 17.57 9.06 6.37
CA ASP A 719 17.43 7.78 5.67
C ASP A 719 16.63 7.91 4.36
N SER A 720 15.90 9.02 4.16
CA SER A 720 15.20 9.30 2.91
C SER A 720 16.14 9.80 1.80
N ALA A 721 16.09 9.10 0.66
CA ALA A 721 16.79 9.49 -0.56
C ALA A 721 16.40 10.89 -1.08
N THR A 722 15.22 11.42 -0.73
CA THR A 722 14.85 12.84 -0.90
C THR A 722 14.50 13.43 0.45
N THR A 723 15.26 14.42 0.89
CA THR A 723 15.07 15.07 2.21
C THR A 723 15.32 16.57 2.11
N THR A 724 15.06 17.32 3.19
CA THR A 724 15.29 18.77 3.24
C THR A 724 16.15 19.18 4.44
N PHE A 725 16.77 20.36 4.36
CA PHE A 725 17.36 21.04 5.50
C PHE A 725 17.26 22.57 5.35
N THR A 726 17.27 23.29 6.47
CA THR A 726 17.30 24.76 6.46
C THR A 726 18.74 25.24 6.33
N MET A 727 19.03 26.10 5.34
CA MET A 727 20.38 26.59 5.10
C MET A 727 20.92 27.41 6.30
N PRO A 728 22.08 27.05 6.87
CA PRO A 728 22.66 27.73 8.03
C PRO A 728 23.47 28.96 7.62
N ASP A 729 24.16 29.57 8.58
CA ASP A 729 25.07 30.72 8.43
C ASP A 729 26.51 30.35 8.00
N LYS A 730 26.71 29.18 7.37
CA LYS A 730 27.99 28.74 6.79
C LYS A 730 27.80 27.75 5.63
N ASP A 731 28.87 27.53 4.87
CA ASP A 731 28.91 26.50 3.82
C ASP A 731 28.58 25.12 4.42
N VAL A 732 27.81 24.31 3.67
CA VAL A 732 27.34 22.99 4.06
C VAL A 732 27.91 21.94 3.11
N GLU A 733 28.43 20.86 3.68
CA GLU A 733 28.80 19.66 2.93
C GLU A 733 28.03 18.45 3.45
N VAL A 734 27.32 17.77 2.56
CA VAL A 734 26.56 16.55 2.85
C VAL A 734 26.99 15.44 1.90
N LYS A 735 27.28 14.26 2.43
CA LYS A 735 27.64 13.08 1.66
C LYS A 735 26.48 12.09 1.59
N ALA A 736 26.09 11.71 0.39
CA ALA A 736 25.20 10.56 0.19
C ALA A 736 26.01 9.26 0.33
N HIS A 737 25.60 8.39 1.24
CA HIS A 737 26.09 7.02 1.33
C HIS A 737 25.12 6.07 0.64
N PHE A 738 25.67 5.06 -0.02
CA PHE A 738 24.94 4.08 -0.80
C PHE A 738 25.43 2.68 -0.43
N LYS A 739 24.55 1.87 0.18
CA LYS A 739 24.87 0.49 0.54
C LYS A 739 24.65 -0.44 -0.64
N GLN A 740 25.60 -1.35 -0.85
CA GLN A 740 25.44 -2.46 -1.79
C GLN A 740 24.36 -3.40 -1.24
N GLY A 741 23.24 -3.53 -1.95
CA GLY A 741 22.10 -4.30 -1.45
C GLY A 741 22.42 -5.80 -1.38
N GLN A 742 22.29 -6.42 -0.21
CA GLN A 742 22.17 -7.88 -0.16
C GLN A 742 20.86 -8.28 -0.84
N GLN A 743 20.94 -9.20 -1.80
CA GLN A 743 19.80 -9.60 -2.62
C GLN A 743 18.81 -10.49 -1.85
N PRO A 744 17.54 -10.07 -1.68
CA PRO A 744 16.46 -10.88 -2.23
C PRO A 744 16.60 -10.90 -3.77
N PRO A 745 16.35 -12.03 -4.45
CA PRO A 745 16.54 -12.10 -5.90
C PRO A 745 15.60 -11.12 -6.60
N GLN A 746 16.17 -10.08 -7.23
CA GLN A 746 15.42 -9.22 -8.15
C GLN A 746 14.77 -10.10 -9.23
N PRO A 747 13.52 -9.82 -9.64
CA PRO A 747 12.89 -10.59 -10.71
C PRO A 747 13.64 -10.34 -12.03
N GLN A 748 14.55 -11.25 -12.36
CA GLN A 748 14.92 -11.53 -13.74
C GLN A 748 13.62 -11.71 -14.53
N PRO A 749 13.51 -11.18 -15.77
CA PRO A 749 12.31 -11.36 -16.57
C PRO A 749 12.07 -12.87 -16.70
N THR A 750 10.96 -13.35 -16.14
CA THR A 750 10.73 -14.80 -16.00
C THR A 750 10.66 -15.42 -17.39
N LYS A 751 11.74 -16.11 -17.77
CA LYS A 751 11.82 -16.81 -19.05
C LYS A 751 11.19 -18.18 -18.87
N TYR A 752 10.05 -18.36 -19.52
CA TYR A 752 9.31 -19.61 -19.51
C TYR A 752 9.93 -20.57 -20.53
N LYS A 753 9.91 -21.88 -20.24
CA LYS A 753 10.51 -22.91 -21.09
C LYS A 753 9.65 -23.20 -22.31
N VAL A 754 10.31 -23.49 -23.42
CA VAL A 754 9.72 -24.02 -24.65
C VAL A 754 10.27 -25.42 -24.85
N GLN A 755 9.46 -26.43 -24.58
CA GLN A 755 9.81 -27.83 -24.82
C GLN A 755 9.18 -28.32 -26.12
N LEU A 756 10.01 -28.84 -27.02
CA LEU A 756 9.56 -29.48 -28.25
C LEU A 756 9.86 -30.97 -28.20
N THR A 757 8.87 -31.77 -28.60
CA THR A 757 9.01 -33.21 -28.80
C THR A 757 8.57 -33.58 -30.22
N ASN A 758 8.86 -34.82 -30.65
CA ASN A 758 8.40 -35.36 -31.92
C ASN A 758 7.92 -36.81 -31.75
N ASP A 759 7.39 -37.41 -32.81
CA ASP A 759 6.95 -38.81 -32.84
C ASP A 759 8.02 -39.82 -33.29
N GLY A 760 9.28 -39.38 -33.42
CA GLY A 760 10.43 -40.20 -33.82
C GLY A 760 10.78 -40.16 -35.31
N ASN A 761 10.05 -39.41 -36.14
CA ASN A 761 10.22 -39.41 -37.61
C ASN A 761 10.62 -38.03 -38.19
N GLY A 762 11.27 -37.22 -37.37
CA GLY A 762 11.79 -35.90 -37.72
C GLY A 762 12.26 -35.14 -36.49
N THR A 763 12.88 -33.98 -36.70
CA THR A 763 13.36 -33.09 -35.62
C THR A 763 12.45 -31.88 -35.45
N ALA A 764 12.42 -31.32 -34.23
CA ALA A 764 11.65 -30.13 -33.89
C ALA A 764 12.56 -29.15 -33.12
N THR A 765 12.69 -27.91 -33.61
CA THR A 765 13.57 -26.89 -33.04
C THR A 765 12.82 -25.58 -32.79
N ALA A 766 13.25 -24.82 -31.79
CA ALA A 766 12.71 -23.50 -31.46
C ALA A 766 13.79 -22.43 -31.63
N SER A 767 13.40 -21.21 -31.99
CA SER A 767 14.31 -20.06 -32.07
C SER A 767 14.87 -19.64 -30.71
N SER A 768 14.26 -20.10 -29.62
CA SER A 768 14.81 -20.06 -28.26
C SER A 768 14.17 -21.17 -27.41
N SER A 769 14.96 -21.80 -26.55
CA SER A 769 14.48 -22.81 -25.58
C SER A 769 13.79 -22.20 -24.36
N GLN A 770 13.95 -20.89 -24.13
CA GLN A 770 13.19 -20.12 -23.14
C GLN A 770 12.93 -18.69 -23.63
N ALA A 771 11.76 -18.12 -23.31
CA ALA A 771 11.40 -16.76 -23.72
C ALA A 771 10.63 -16.00 -22.64
N GLU A 772 10.75 -14.67 -22.67
CA GLU A 772 10.00 -13.76 -21.80
C GLU A 772 8.55 -13.64 -22.28
N GLN A 773 7.60 -13.47 -21.37
CA GLN A 773 6.18 -13.26 -21.72
C GLN A 773 6.04 -12.13 -22.77
N GLY A 774 5.23 -12.38 -23.81
CA GLY A 774 4.98 -11.40 -24.87
C GLY A 774 5.99 -11.41 -26.03
N LYS A 775 7.14 -12.09 -25.90
CA LYS A 775 8.08 -12.28 -27.03
C LYS A 775 7.54 -13.36 -27.99
N LYS A 776 7.82 -13.20 -29.29
CA LYS A 776 7.50 -14.22 -30.31
C LYS A 776 8.57 -15.31 -30.31
N VAL A 777 8.14 -16.57 -30.33
CA VAL A 777 8.99 -17.75 -30.53
C VAL A 777 8.60 -18.41 -31.84
N THR A 778 9.58 -18.73 -32.66
CA THR A 778 9.42 -19.50 -33.90
C THR A 778 9.76 -20.96 -33.63
N ILE A 779 8.96 -21.89 -34.15
CA ILE A 779 9.23 -23.33 -34.09
C ILE A 779 9.26 -23.91 -35.51
N THR A 780 10.19 -24.84 -35.75
CA THR A 780 10.42 -25.47 -37.06
C THR A 780 10.54 -26.98 -36.91
N ALA A 781 9.89 -27.71 -37.80
CA ALA A 781 9.89 -29.16 -37.88
C ALA A 781 10.57 -29.61 -39.19
N THR A 782 11.62 -30.43 -39.07
CA THR A 782 12.38 -30.97 -40.21
C THR A 782 12.13 -32.47 -40.30
N PRO A 783 11.36 -32.97 -41.29
CA PRO A 783 11.05 -34.39 -41.43
C PRO A 783 12.27 -35.21 -41.81
N ASP A 784 12.35 -36.45 -41.29
CA ASP A 784 13.40 -37.38 -41.69
C ASP A 784 13.18 -37.94 -43.12
N ARG A 785 14.22 -38.54 -43.68
CA ARG A 785 14.19 -39.11 -45.04
C ARG A 785 13.11 -40.20 -45.11
N GLY A 786 12.12 -39.98 -45.99
CA GLY A 786 10.95 -40.85 -46.14
C GLY A 786 9.69 -40.35 -45.42
N TYR A 787 9.73 -39.25 -44.69
CA TYR A 787 8.59 -38.63 -44.02
C TYR A 787 8.31 -37.21 -44.53
N LYS A 788 7.12 -36.69 -44.22
CA LYS A 788 6.70 -35.28 -44.36
C LYS A 788 6.05 -34.81 -43.07
N PHE A 789 6.17 -33.52 -42.77
CA PHE A 789 5.49 -32.92 -41.62
C PHE A 789 3.97 -33.08 -41.76
N ASP A 790 3.29 -33.27 -40.64
CA ASP A 790 1.83 -33.42 -40.58
C ASP A 790 1.20 -32.24 -39.83
N GLU A 791 1.41 -32.14 -38.51
CA GLU A 791 0.93 -31.03 -37.70
C GLU A 791 1.72 -30.83 -36.39
N TRP A 792 1.58 -29.65 -35.80
CA TRP A 792 1.98 -29.32 -34.44
C TRP A 792 0.78 -29.50 -33.49
N ARG A 793 0.96 -30.23 -32.39
CA ARG A 793 0.00 -30.28 -31.28
C ARG A 793 0.58 -29.61 -30.04
N VAL A 794 -0.13 -28.61 -29.53
CA VAL A 794 0.16 -28.00 -28.22
C VAL A 794 -0.33 -28.97 -27.15
N LEU A 795 0.58 -29.45 -26.30
CA LEU A 795 0.27 -30.36 -25.21
C LEU A 795 -0.07 -29.58 -23.93
N SER A 796 0.68 -28.51 -23.66
CA SER A 796 0.46 -27.64 -22.50
C SER A 796 0.90 -26.19 -22.78
N GLY A 797 0.61 -25.27 -21.85
CA GLY A 797 0.96 -23.85 -21.97
C GLY A 797 -0.13 -22.92 -22.54
N GLY A 798 -1.20 -23.46 -23.13
CA GLY A 798 -2.42 -22.70 -23.49
C GLY A 798 -2.28 -21.72 -24.66
N ILE A 799 -1.22 -21.85 -25.47
CA ILE A 799 -1.00 -21.04 -26.66
C ILE A 799 -1.90 -21.44 -27.83
N ARG A 800 -2.05 -20.54 -28.82
CA ARG A 800 -2.56 -20.86 -30.15
C ARG A 800 -1.44 -20.65 -31.17
N LEU A 801 -1.17 -21.66 -31.99
CA LEU A 801 -0.23 -21.54 -33.11
C LEU A 801 -0.90 -20.78 -34.26
N ARG A 802 -0.16 -19.86 -34.92
CA ARG A 802 -0.69 -19.07 -36.05
C ARG A 802 -1.11 -19.96 -37.22
N ASP A 803 -0.33 -21.01 -37.47
CA ASP A 803 -0.59 -22.08 -38.42
C ASP A 803 -0.02 -23.37 -37.80
N LYS A 804 -0.86 -24.38 -37.53
CA LYS A 804 -0.41 -25.63 -36.92
C LYS A 804 0.03 -26.69 -37.94
N ASP A 805 -0.32 -26.52 -39.21
CA ASP A 805 -0.06 -27.49 -40.28
C ASP A 805 1.16 -27.09 -41.14
N SER A 806 1.68 -25.87 -40.92
CA SER A 806 2.97 -25.42 -41.45
C SER A 806 4.15 -25.96 -40.63
N ALA A 807 5.15 -26.49 -41.35
CA ALA A 807 6.41 -26.97 -40.77
C ALA A 807 7.17 -25.88 -39.99
N THR A 808 7.00 -24.61 -40.34
CA THR A 808 7.49 -23.47 -39.53
C THR A 808 6.32 -22.59 -39.12
N THR A 809 6.22 -22.28 -37.82
CA THR A 809 5.14 -21.46 -37.27
C THR A 809 5.62 -20.64 -36.06
N THR A 810 4.77 -19.73 -35.57
CA THR A 810 5.12 -18.83 -34.46
C THR A 810 4.01 -18.77 -33.40
N PHE A 811 4.41 -18.48 -32.17
CA PHE A 811 3.51 -18.14 -31.07
C PHE A 811 4.11 -17.05 -30.18
N THR A 812 3.25 -16.37 -29.41
CA THR A 812 3.68 -15.40 -28.39
C THR A 812 3.80 -16.10 -27.04
N MET A 813 4.93 -15.95 -26.36
CA MET A 813 5.17 -16.64 -25.09
C MET A 813 4.16 -16.21 -24.01
N PRO A 814 3.45 -17.14 -23.36
CA PRO A 814 2.53 -16.84 -22.27
C PRO A 814 3.30 -16.67 -20.95
N ASN A 815 2.58 -16.45 -19.84
CA ASN A 815 3.14 -16.40 -18.49
C ASN A 815 3.34 -17.79 -17.84
N ARG A 816 3.74 -18.79 -18.63
CA ARG A 816 3.94 -20.19 -18.22
C ARG A 816 4.74 -20.96 -19.25
N ASP A 817 5.32 -22.09 -18.85
CA ASP A 817 6.01 -23.01 -19.74
C ASP A 817 5.06 -23.58 -20.81
N VAL A 818 5.63 -23.95 -21.96
CA VAL A 818 4.91 -24.39 -23.16
C VAL A 818 5.51 -25.70 -23.68
N GLU A 819 4.67 -26.70 -23.93
CA GLU A 819 5.05 -27.99 -24.50
C GLU A 819 4.31 -28.23 -25.81
N ILE A 820 5.04 -28.57 -26.87
CA ILE A 820 4.51 -28.77 -28.22
C ILE A 820 5.13 -30.03 -28.82
N LYS A 821 4.34 -30.82 -29.53
CA LYS A 821 4.79 -32.02 -30.24
C LYS A 821 4.60 -31.88 -31.75
N ALA A 822 5.67 -32.15 -32.51
CA ALA A 822 5.61 -32.32 -33.95
C ALA A 822 5.17 -33.74 -34.31
N TYR A 823 4.28 -33.85 -35.30
CA TYR A 823 3.90 -35.13 -35.91
C TYR A 823 4.31 -35.17 -37.39
N PHE A 824 4.70 -36.36 -37.85
CA PHE A 824 5.21 -36.59 -39.20
C PHE A 824 4.57 -37.86 -39.78
N LYS A 825 4.22 -37.82 -41.07
CA LYS A 825 3.61 -38.94 -41.80
C LYS A 825 4.52 -39.45 -42.91
N LYS A 826 4.56 -40.76 -43.10
CA LYS A 826 5.40 -41.41 -44.12
C LYS A 826 4.99 -40.94 -45.52
N LYS A 827 5.97 -40.71 -46.40
CA LYS A 827 5.75 -40.46 -47.82
C LYS A 827 5.35 -41.79 -48.48
N SER A 828 4.08 -41.90 -48.86
CA SER A 828 3.54 -43.04 -49.59
C SER A 828 4.09 -43.09 -51.01
N SER A 829 4.60 -44.25 -51.43
CA SER A 829 5.06 -44.52 -52.78
C SER A 829 3.89 -44.93 -53.69
N GLU A 830 3.58 -44.06 -54.66
CA GLU A 830 2.73 -44.25 -55.86
C GLU A 830 1.21 -44.53 -55.68
N GLY A 831 0.41 -43.93 -56.57
CA GLY A 831 -1.05 -44.12 -56.68
C GLY A 831 -1.88 -42.83 -56.70
N SER A 832 -2.08 -42.26 -57.89
CA SER A 832 -2.76 -40.96 -58.18
C SER A 832 -4.17 -40.76 -57.60
N SER A 833 -4.47 -39.54 -57.10
CA SER A 833 -5.73 -38.79 -57.38
C SER A 833 -5.76 -37.41 -56.68
N HIS A 834 -5.90 -36.34 -57.46
CA HIS A 834 -6.23 -34.96 -57.07
C HIS A 834 -5.34 -34.27 -56.01
N ASP A 835 -4.21 -33.72 -56.48
CA ASP A 835 -3.45 -32.70 -55.74
C ASP A 835 -4.28 -31.41 -55.57
N ALA A 836 -4.50 -31.00 -54.32
CA ALA A 836 -5.05 -29.69 -54.01
C ALA A 836 -3.91 -28.65 -54.04
N GLU A 837 -3.72 -27.99 -55.18
CA GLU A 837 -2.76 -26.90 -55.31
C GLU A 837 -3.00 -25.81 -54.25
N TYR A 838 -1.91 -25.32 -53.66
CA TYR A 838 -1.92 -24.15 -52.80
C TYR A 838 -1.63 -22.93 -53.65
N TYR A 839 -2.51 -21.94 -53.55
CA TYR A 839 -2.41 -20.68 -54.26
C TYR A 839 -1.90 -19.58 -53.34
N ASN A 840 -1.08 -18.68 -53.87
CA ASN A 840 -0.45 -17.60 -53.12
C ASN A 840 -1.43 -16.45 -52.85
N ILE A 841 -1.21 -15.77 -51.73
CA ILE A 841 -1.96 -14.57 -51.31
C ILE A 841 -0.93 -13.47 -51.08
N THR A 842 -1.01 -12.41 -51.88
CA THR A 842 -0.14 -11.24 -51.79
C THR A 842 -0.92 -10.09 -51.15
N THR A 843 -0.38 -9.46 -50.11
CA THR A 843 -1.00 -8.29 -49.48
C THR A 843 -0.32 -7.00 -49.93
N LYS A 844 -1.12 -5.99 -50.26
CA LYS A 844 -0.69 -4.62 -50.56
C LYS A 844 -1.46 -3.62 -49.69
N THR A 845 -0.84 -2.48 -49.45
CA THR A 845 -1.39 -1.38 -48.66
C THR A 845 -0.78 -0.07 -49.12
N ASP A 846 -1.51 1.03 -49.00
CA ASP A 846 -0.90 2.35 -49.02
C ASP A 846 -0.15 2.65 -47.69
N LYS A 847 0.45 3.83 -47.57
CA LYS A 847 1.39 4.19 -46.49
C LYS A 847 0.74 4.55 -45.14
N HIS A 848 -0.56 4.27 -44.96
CA HIS A 848 -1.35 4.77 -43.82
C HIS A 848 -2.07 3.67 -43.02
N GLY A 849 -1.53 2.45 -43.07
CA GLY A 849 -1.93 1.32 -42.24
C GLY A 849 -1.30 0.02 -42.73
N THR A 850 -1.76 -1.13 -42.21
CA THR A 850 -1.25 -2.46 -42.59
C THR A 850 -2.36 -3.46 -42.91
N VAL A 851 -2.03 -4.47 -43.71
CA VAL A 851 -2.92 -5.58 -44.09
C VAL A 851 -2.19 -6.91 -43.84
N GLU A 852 -2.75 -7.76 -42.98
CA GLU A 852 -2.25 -9.11 -42.71
C GLU A 852 -3.23 -10.20 -43.18
N ALA A 853 -2.72 -11.14 -43.97
CA ALA A 853 -3.39 -12.39 -44.35
C ALA A 853 -2.42 -13.58 -44.23
N ARG A 854 -2.89 -14.83 -44.41
CA ARG A 854 -1.99 -15.98 -44.63
C ARG A 854 -1.41 -15.90 -46.04
N SER A 855 -0.18 -16.36 -46.26
CA SER A 855 0.53 -16.21 -47.55
C SER A 855 0.14 -17.23 -48.63
N LYS A 856 -0.55 -18.32 -48.27
CA LYS A 856 -1.09 -19.29 -49.24
C LYS A 856 -2.30 -20.06 -48.69
N ALA A 857 -3.11 -20.62 -49.59
CA ALA A 857 -4.35 -21.32 -49.28
C ALA A 857 -4.73 -22.35 -50.34
N ARG A 858 -5.45 -23.41 -49.96
CA ARG A 858 -6.12 -24.30 -50.93
C ARG A 858 -7.43 -23.66 -51.39
N GLU A 859 -7.85 -23.98 -52.62
CA GLU A 859 -9.19 -23.62 -53.12
C GLU A 859 -10.30 -24.03 -52.12
N GLY A 860 -11.38 -23.24 -52.07
CA GLY A 860 -12.54 -23.45 -51.21
C GLY A 860 -12.32 -23.08 -49.74
N THR A 861 -11.09 -22.78 -49.32
CA THR A 861 -10.79 -22.47 -47.91
C THR A 861 -11.05 -21.00 -47.61
N GLU A 862 -11.83 -20.67 -46.57
CA GLU A 862 -11.96 -19.30 -46.07
C GLU A 862 -10.58 -18.76 -45.61
N VAL A 863 -10.24 -17.56 -46.08
CA VAL A 863 -9.05 -16.77 -45.75
C VAL A 863 -9.51 -15.62 -44.86
N SER A 864 -8.91 -15.44 -43.69
CA SER A 864 -9.10 -14.25 -42.86
C SER A 864 -8.07 -13.18 -43.22
N VAL A 865 -8.53 -11.94 -43.32
CA VAL A 865 -7.72 -10.73 -43.51
C VAL A 865 -7.96 -9.80 -42.31
N ILE A 866 -6.88 -9.20 -41.80
CA ILE A 866 -6.92 -8.19 -40.74
C ILE A 866 -6.33 -6.91 -41.31
N VAL A 867 -6.98 -5.78 -41.03
CA VAL A 867 -6.53 -4.46 -41.43
C VAL A 867 -6.28 -3.62 -40.18
N ASP A 868 -5.23 -2.81 -40.16
CA ASP A 868 -4.90 -1.93 -39.02
C ASP A 868 -4.55 -0.51 -39.54
N PRO A 869 -5.51 0.45 -39.53
CA PRO A 869 -5.27 1.83 -39.96
C PRO A 869 -4.35 2.61 -39.01
N ASP A 870 -3.49 3.46 -39.54
CA ASP A 870 -2.67 4.35 -38.73
C ASP A 870 -3.51 5.44 -38.02
N LYS A 871 -2.98 5.93 -36.89
CA LYS A 871 -3.66 6.91 -36.04
C LYS A 871 -4.03 8.19 -36.80
N GLY A 872 -5.34 8.42 -36.96
CA GLY A 872 -5.90 9.57 -37.69
C GLY A 872 -6.47 9.22 -39.06
N TYR A 873 -6.34 7.97 -39.48
CA TYR A 873 -6.92 7.41 -40.70
C TYR A 873 -7.95 6.33 -40.34
N LYS A 874 -8.83 6.02 -41.30
CA LYS A 874 -9.71 4.85 -41.30
C LYS A 874 -9.62 4.13 -42.63
N LEU A 875 -10.01 2.85 -42.68
CA LEU A 875 -10.14 2.12 -43.93
C LEU A 875 -11.13 2.85 -44.85
N ASP A 876 -10.72 3.08 -46.10
CA ASP A 876 -11.59 3.65 -47.15
C ASP A 876 -12.13 2.51 -48.02
N GLU A 877 -11.24 1.64 -48.53
CA GLU A 877 -11.61 0.49 -49.35
C GLU A 877 -10.69 -0.72 -49.09
N ILE A 878 -11.24 -1.94 -49.23
CA ILE A 878 -10.48 -3.19 -49.30
C ILE A 878 -11.01 -4.06 -50.43
N THR A 879 -10.11 -4.49 -51.33
CA THR A 879 -10.41 -5.37 -52.46
C THR A 879 -9.60 -6.65 -52.39
N VAL A 880 -10.12 -7.72 -53.02
CA VAL A 880 -9.38 -8.96 -53.23
C VAL A 880 -9.55 -9.33 -54.70
N THR A 881 -8.45 -9.34 -55.45
CA THR A 881 -8.46 -9.65 -56.89
C THR A 881 -7.76 -10.96 -57.18
N ASP A 882 -8.29 -11.75 -58.10
CA ASP A 882 -7.58 -12.91 -58.64
C ASP A 882 -6.44 -12.49 -59.59
N ARG A 883 -5.51 -13.39 -59.92
CA ARG A 883 -4.39 -13.09 -60.84
C ARG A 883 -4.82 -12.58 -62.24
N ARG A 884 -6.10 -12.64 -62.62
CA ARG A 884 -6.65 -12.06 -63.87
C ARG A 884 -7.31 -10.68 -63.64
N GLY A 885 -7.19 -10.10 -62.45
CA GLY A 885 -7.76 -8.81 -62.08
C GLY A 885 -9.26 -8.85 -61.80
N ARG A 886 -9.84 -10.00 -61.48
CA ARG A 886 -11.27 -10.13 -61.16
C ARG A 886 -11.52 -10.09 -59.66
N ASP A 887 -12.50 -9.31 -59.24
CA ASP A 887 -12.86 -9.18 -57.83
C ASP A 887 -13.42 -10.47 -57.23
N ILE A 888 -13.00 -10.75 -56.00
CA ILE A 888 -13.45 -11.84 -55.15
C ILE A 888 -14.20 -11.21 -53.98
N THR A 889 -15.45 -11.64 -53.75
CA THR A 889 -16.28 -11.09 -52.69
C THR A 889 -15.64 -11.29 -51.31
N ILE A 890 -15.18 -10.19 -50.73
CA ILE A 890 -14.74 -10.12 -49.34
C ILE A 890 -15.91 -9.72 -48.44
N LYS A 891 -15.99 -10.30 -47.23
CA LYS A 891 -17.05 -10.05 -46.26
C LYS A 891 -16.45 -9.57 -44.94
N GLU A 892 -16.96 -8.47 -44.41
CA GLU A 892 -16.65 -8.03 -43.05
C GLU A 892 -17.18 -9.04 -42.01
N THR A 893 -16.52 -9.10 -40.87
CA THR A 893 -16.90 -9.96 -39.75
C THR A 893 -17.40 -9.13 -38.57
N ASN A 894 -18.01 -9.77 -37.57
CA ASN A 894 -18.57 -9.15 -36.36
C ASN A 894 -17.51 -8.51 -35.42
N ARG A 895 -16.32 -8.21 -35.94
CA ARG A 895 -15.18 -7.58 -35.26
C ARG A 895 -14.59 -6.56 -36.23
N GLU A 896 -14.49 -5.33 -35.75
CA GLU A 896 -13.96 -4.17 -36.47
C GLU A 896 -12.61 -4.48 -37.16
N ASN A 897 -12.47 -3.99 -38.40
CA ASN A 897 -11.32 -4.16 -39.30
C ASN A 897 -10.89 -5.62 -39.59
N ARG A 898 -11.83 -6.58 -39.56
CA ARG A 898 -11.56 -7.98 -39.94
C ARG A 898 -12.50 -8.48 -41.02
N TYR A 899 -11.91 -9.04 -42.07
CA TYR A 899 -12.60 -9.46 -43.27
C TYR A 899 -12.27 -10.92 -43.61
N LYS A 900 -13.07 -11.53 -44.48
CA LYS A 900 -12.82 -12.89 -45.00
C LYS A 900 -13.28 -13.08 -46.44
N PHE A 901 -12.58 -13.94 -47.18
CA PHE A 901 -12.97 -14.36 -48.53
C PHE A 901 -12.69 -15.86 -48.72
N THR A 902 -13.33 -16.52 -49.69
CA THR A 902 -13.06 -17.92 -50.02
C THR A 902 -11.99 -18.00 -51.10
N MET A 903 -10.93 -18.77 -50.88
CA MET A 903 -9.84 -18.89 -51.86
C MET A 903 -10.31 -19.57 -53.16
N PRO A 904 -10.05 -19.01 -54.35
CA PRO A 904 -10.31 -19.67 -55.63
C PRO A 904 -9.15 -20.60 -56.05
N ALA A 905 -9.34 -21.40 -57.11
CA ALA A 905 -8.24 -22.05 -57.83
C ALA A 905 -7.36 -21.07 -58.64
N ARG A 906 -6.66 -20.15 -57.95
CA ARG A 906 -5.54 -19.31 -58.43
C ARG A 906 -5.07 -18.34 -57.35
N ASP A 907 -3.85 -17.82 -57.53
CA ASP A 907 -3.28 -16.76 -56.69
C ASP A 907 -4.15 -15.50 -56.67
N VAL A 908 -4.11 -14.78 -55.54
CA VAL A 908 -4.91 -13.58 -55.28
C VAL A 908 -4.07 -12.46 -54.67
N THR A 909 -4.49 -11.21 -54.89
CA THR A 909 -3.95 -10.02 -54.23
C THR A 909 -5.03 -9.40 -53.35
N VAL A 910 -4.70 -9.11 -52.10
CA VAL A 910 -5.52 -8.33 -51.16
C VAL A 910 -4.93 -6.92 -51.09
N GLU A 911 -5.72 -5.89 -51.36
CA GLU A 911 -5.25 -4.50 -51.42
C GLU A 911 -6.20 -3.62 -50.58
N ALA A 912 -5.65 -2.74 -49.73
CA ALA A 912 -6.43 -1.82 -48.91
C ALA A 912 -5.87 -0.40 -48.95
N THR A 913 -6.77 0.58 -48.82
CA THR A 913 -6.48 2.02 -48.85
C THR A 913 -7.09 2.75 -47.66
N PHE A 914 -6.44 3.81 -47.19
CA PHE A 914 -6.86 4.52 -45.98
C PHE A 914 -7.13 6.02 -46.21
N LYS A 915 -8.16 6.53 -45.54
CA LYS A 915 -8.60 7.93 -45.64
C LYS A 915 -8.50 8.65 -44.32
N GLN A 916 -7.94 9.86 -44.38
CA GLN A 916 -7.74 10.72 -43.21
C GLN A 916 -9.08 11.19 -42.64
N ILE A 917 -9.22 11.13 -41.32
CA ILE A 917 -10.41 11.57 -40.60
C ILE A 917 -10.33 13.10 -40.43
N LYS A 918 -11.16 13.85 -41.18
CA LYS A 918 -11.32 15.30 -40.97
C LYS A 918 -12.15 15.57 -39.72
N GLN A 919 -11.68 16.50 -38.89
CA GLN A 919 -12.46 17.03 -37.76
C GLN A 919 -13.38 18.14 -38.26
N GLU A 920 -14.67 18.08 -37.93
CA GLU A 920 -15.62 19.16 -38.19
C GLU A 920 -15.68 20.11 -36.98
N GLN A 921 -15.62 21.42 -37.25
CA GLN A 921 -15.81 22.46 -36.24
C GLN A 921 -17.30 22.62 -35.87
N PRO A 922 -17.62 23.05 -34.64
CA PRO A 922 -19.00 23.26 -34.22
C PRO A 922 -19.62 24.48 -34.90
N SER A 923 -20.76 24.28 -35.58
CA SER A 923 -21.58 25.36 -36.13
C SER A 923 -22.63 25.87 -35.12
N LYS A 924 -22.94 27.16 -35.24
CA LYS A 924 -23.80 27.96 -34.33
C LYS A 924 -25.30 27.60 -34.56
N PRO A 925 -26.17 27.66 -33.53
CA PRO A 925 -27.52 27.09 -33.61
C PRO A 925 -28.50 27.94 -34.46
N THR A 926 -29.45 27.25 -35.09
CA THR A 926 -30.62 27.83 -35.78
C THR A 926 -31.94 27.28 -35.20
N THR A 927 -33.01 28.04 -35.45
CA THR A 927 -34.28 28.05 -34.73
C THR A 927 -35.26 26.88 -35.05
N PRO A 928 -36.27 26.64 -34.19
CA PRO A 928 -37.10 25.43 -34.25
C PRO A 928 -38.33 25.55 -35.17
N PRO A 929 -38.83 24.43 -35.75
CA PRO A 929 -40.13 24.38 -36.41
C PRO A 929 -41.28 24.05 -35.42
N THR A 930 -42.39 24.77 -35.59
CA THR A 930 -43.63 24.67 -34.81
C THR A 930 -44.45 23.41 -35.12
N ILE A 931 -45.20 22.88 -34.15
CA ILE A 931 -46.30 21.91 -34.37
C ILE A 931 -47.59 22.45 -33.73
N PRO A 932 -48.74 22.49 -34.44
CA PRO A 932 -50.02 23.01 -33.93
C PRO A 932 -50.83 21.98 -33.10
N PRO A 933 -51.92 22.39 -32.42
CA PRO A 933 -52.45 21.69 -31.24
C PRO A 933 -53.70 20.82 -31.48
N THR A 934 -53.92 19.82 -30.62
CA THR A 934 -55.25 19.28 -30.27
C THR A 934 -55.30 18.88 -28.79
N ASN A 935 -56.51 18.83 -28.23
CA ASN A 935 -56.76 19.15 -26.82
C ASN A 935 -57.47 18.03 -26.01
N ASN A 936 -57.37 18.10 -24.67
CA ASN A 936 -58.26 17.51 -23.65
C ASN A 936 -58.37 15.97 -23.49
N ASN A 937 -57.82 15.42 -22.38
CA ASN A 937 -58.57 15.28 -21.12
C ASN A 937 -57.71 14.75 -19.94
N LYS A 938 -58.00 15.25 -18.73
CA LYS A 938 -57.31 15.03 -17.43
C LYS A 938 -57.79 13.72 -16.75
N PRO A 939 -56.92 12.90 -16.10
CA PRO A 939 -56.52 13.11 -14.68
C PRO A 939 -55.01 13.19 -14.41
N THR A 940 -54.67 13.88 -13.32
CA THR A 940 -53.31 14.09 -12.80
C THR A 940 -52.79 12.90 -11.99
N GLU A 941 -51.59 12.40 -12.31
CA GLU A 941 -50.75 11.66 -11.35
C GLU A 941 -49.24 11.73 -11.73
N ASN A 942 -48.41 12.10 -10.74
CA ASN A 942 -46.94 11.95 -10.67
C ASN A 942 -46.04 12.53 -11.78
N ASN A 943 -45.55 13.77 -11.57
CA ASN A 943 -44.38 14.31 -12.29
C ASN A 943 -43.12 13.50 -11.97
N ILE A 944 -42.60 12.73 -12.93
CA ILE A 944 -41.29 12.07 -12.81
C ILE A 944 -40.19 13.08 -13.19
N ILE A 945 -39.35 13.47 -12.22
CA ILE A 945 -38.22 14.37 -12.49
C ILE A 945 -36.97 13.53 -12.72
N LYS A 946 -36.44 13.56 -13.96
CA LYS A 946 -35.13 12.99 -14.28
C LYS A 946 -34.04 13.92 -13.75
N LYS A 947 -33.18 13.41 -12.86
CA LYS A 947 -32.04 14.15 -12.30
C LYS A 947 -30.73 13.45 -12.64
N GLN A 948 -29.70 14.23 -12.96
CA GLN A 948 -28.34 13.68 -13.09
C GLN A 948 -27.79 13.37 -11.70
N GLN A 949 -27.26 12.16 -11.54
CA GLN A 949 -26.62 11.70 -10.33
C GLN A 949 -25.20 11.20 -10.62
N THR A 950 -24.26 11.63 -9.79
CA THR A 950 -22.84 11.33 -9.91
C THR A 950 -22.36 10.61 -8.66
N THR A 951 -21.95 9.35 -8.79
CA THR A 951 -21.30 8.57 -7.71
C THR A 951 -19.78 8.64 -7.88
N VAL A 952 -19.06 8.99 -6.82
CA VAL A 952 -17.60 9.06 -6.79
C VAL A 952 -17.04 8.03 -5.80
N PHE A 953 -16.07 7.25 -6.27
CA PHE A 953 -15.31 6.26 -5.52
C PHE A 953 -13.82 6.60 -5.57
N THR A 954 -13.18 6.81 -4.42
CA THR A 954 -11.72 7.03 -4.35
C THR A 954 -11.01 5.73 -4.01
N ILE A 955 -9.93 5.39 -4.74
CA ILE A 955 -9.11 4.20 -4.43
C ILE A 955 -8.57 4.29 -3.01
N GLY A 956 -8.71 3.20 -2.25
CA GLY A 956 -8.29 3.11 -0.85
C GLY A 956 -9.29 3.66 0.17
N SER A 957 -10.30 4.42 -0.26
CA SER A 957 -11.30 5.03 0.62
C SER A 957 -12.51 4.11 0.88
N ASN A 958 -13.03 4.17 2.10
CA ASN A 958 -14.33 3.60 2.49
C ASN A 958 -15.47 4.63 2.39
N ILE A 959 -15.25 5.80 1.76
CA ILE A 959 -16.30 6.81 1.55
C ILE A 959 -16.69 6.82 0.07
N MET A 960 -17.98 6.58 -0.19
CA MET A 960 -18.63 6.83 -1.48
C MET A 960 -19.38 8.16 -1.39
N THR A 961 -19.15 9.05 -2.34
CA THR A 961 -19.92 10.31 -2.44
C THR A 961 -20.96 10.18 -3.54
N VAL A 962 -22.23 10.40 -3.23
CA VAL A 962 -23.32 10.49 -4.20
C VAL A 962 -23.75 11.94 -4.28
N ILE A 963 -23.61 12.55 -5.46
CA ILE A 963 -24.04 13.91 -5.75
C ILE A 963 -25.30 13.81 -6.58
N THR A 964 -26.40 14.36 -6.07
CA THR A 964 -27.68 14.47 -6.77
C THR A 964 -28.11 15.93 -6.71
N ASP A 965 -28.37 16.55 -7.85
CA ASP A 965 -28.89 17.93 -7.91
C ASP A 965 -28.01 18.95 -7.16
N GLY A 966 -26.69 18.87 -7.36
CA GLY A 966 -25.68 19.69 -6.67
C GLY A 966 -25.43 19.33 -5.19
N LYS A 967 -26.30 18.52 -4.56
CA LYS A 967 -26.16 18.13 -3.16
C LYS A 967 -25.33 16.84 -3.02
N ALA A 968 -24.15 16.96 -2.41
CA ALA A 968 -23.30 15.82 -2.08
C ALA A 968 -23.76 15.13 -0.78
N THR A 969 -23.89 13.81 -0.82
CA THR A 969 -24.15 12.92 0.32
C THR A 969 -23.03 11.90 0.41
N GLN A 970 -22.40 11.76 1.58
CA GLN A 970 -21.35 10.79 1.81
C GLN A 970 -21.90 9.55 2.54
N THR A 971 -21.58 8.37 2.01
CA THR A 971 -21.96 7.08 2.57
C THR A 971 -20.71 6.27 2.85
N THR A 972 -20.55 5.81 4.10
CA THR A 972 -19.49 4.86 4.46
C THR A 972 -19.84 3.49 3.89
N ILE A 973 -18.94 2.94 3.08
CA ILE A 973 -19.03 1.62 2.46
C ILE A 973 -18.05 0.66 3.15
N ASP A 974 -18.46 -0.60 3.35
CA ASP A 974 -17.64 -1.62 4.03
C ASP A 974 -16.58 -2.28 3.12
N ALA A 975 -16.42 -1.75 1.91
CA ALA A 975 -15.59 -2.31 0.85
C ALA A 975 -14.87 -1.18 0.08
N LYS A 976 -13.57 -0.98 0.31
CA LYS A 976 -12.78 0.02 -0.43
C LYS A 976 -12.49 -0.38 -1.88
N PRO A 977 -12.66 0.51 -2.87
CA PRO A 977 -12.10 0.33 -4.21
C PRO A 977 -10.58 0.18 -4.14
N PHE A 978 -9.99 -0.66 -5.00
CA PHE A 978 -8.55 -0.92 -5.00
C PHE A 978 -7.98 -1.15 -6.40
N LEU A 979 -6.66 -1.02 -6.55
CA LEU A 979 -5.94 -1.41 -7.77
C LEU A 979 -5.50 -2.88 -7.66
N SER A 980 -5.73 -3.67 -8.70
CA SER A 980 -5.27 -5.05 -8.81
C SER A 980 -4.87 -5.36 -10.24
N GLN A 981 -3.65 -5.86 -10.46
CA GLN A 981 -3.13 -6.18 -11.81
C GLN A 981 -3.30 -5.03 -12.83
N GLY A 982 -3.12 -3.78 -12.38
CA GLY A 982 -3.33 -2.59 -13.23
C GLY A 982 -4.79 -2.27 -13.57
N ARG A 983 -5.77 -2.90 -12.91
CA ARG A 983 -7.21 -2.62 -13.04
C ARG A 983 -7.76 -1.96 -11.77
N VAL A 984 -8.67 -1.02 -11.95
CA VAL A 984 -9.46 -0.44 -10.85
C VAL A 984 -10.63 -1.36 -10.53
N MET A 985 -10.61 -1.95 -9.33
CA MET A 985 -11.62 -2.83 -8.77
C MET A 985 -12.55 -2.04 -7.85
N ILE A 986 -13.86 -2.14 -8.08
CA ILE A 986 -14.90 -1.41 -7.33
C ILE A 986 -15.91 -2.44 -6.78
N PRO A 987 -16.45 -2.26 -5.56
CA PRO A 987 -17.44 -3.18 -5.03
C PRO A 987 -18.74 -3.07 -5.82
N VAL A 988 -19.19 -4.19 -6.39
CA VAL A 988 -20.37 -4.26 -7.27
C VAL A 988 -21.63 -3.76 -6.58
N ARG A 989 -21.81 -4.13 -5.31
CA ARG A 989 -22.98 -3.76 -4.51
C ARG A 989 -23.19 -2.25 -4.48
N TYR A 990 -22.17 -1.51 -4.06
CA TYR A 990 -22.27 -0.07 -3.88
C TYR A 990 -22.41 0.69 -5.21
N ALA A 991 -21.73 0.22 -6.26
CA ALA A 991 -21.89 0.78 -7.61
C ALA A 991 -23.28 0.53 -8.22
N ALA A 992 -24.00 -0.52 -7.78
CA ALA A 992 -25.36 -0.82 -8.23
C ALA A 992 -26.43 -0.14 -7.37
N GLU A 993 -26.29 -0.20 -6.03
CA GLU A 993 -27.18 0.45 -5.07
C GLU A 993 -27.19 1.98 -5.25
N SER A 994 -26.03 2.60 -5.52
CA SER A 994 -26.00 4.05 -5.78
C SER A 994 -26.85 4.42 -6.99
N LEU A 995 -26.90 3.57 -8.03
CA LEU A 995 -27.70 3.78 -9.24
C LEU A 995 -29.16 3.29 -9.14
N GLY A 996 -29.63 3.01 -7.92
CA GLY A 996 -31.00 2.61 -7.62
C GLY A 996 -31.33 1.15 -7.88
N MET A 997 -30.34 0.29 -8.14
CA MET A 997 -30.57 -1.14 -8.35
C MET A 997 -30.62 -1.92 -7.03
N GLN A 998 -31.52 -2.89 -6.94
CA GLN A 998 -31.53 -3.88 -5.86
C GLN A 998 -30.42 -4.91 -6.08
N VAL A 999 -29.81 -5.37 -4.99
CA VAL A 999 -28.67 -6.32 -5.02
C VAL A 999 -29.01 -7.55 -4.18
N GLU A 1000 -29.07 -8.70 -4.85
CA GLU A 1000 -29.33 -10.01 -4.25
C GLU A 1000 -28.10 -10.92 -4.35
N TRP A 1001 -28.01 -11.90 -3.43
CA TRP A 1001 -26.96 -12.93 -3.44
C TRP A 1001 -27.58 -14.32 -3.52
N ASN A 1002 -27.37 -15.03 -4.63
CA ASN A 1002 -27.72 -16.44 -4.72
C ASN A 1002 -26.60 -17.30 -4.11
N LYS A 1003 -26.85 -17.82 -2.91
CA LYS A 1003 -25.89 -18.66 -2.15
C LYS A 1003 -25.61 -20.02 -2.81
N GLN A 1004 -26.58 -20.60 -3.54
CA GLN A 1004 -26.42 -21.90 -4.20
C GLN A 1004 -25.52 -21.80 -5.43
N THR A 1005 -25.73 -20.79 -6.27
CA THR A 1005 -25.00 -20.60 -7.54
C THR A 1005 -23.81 -19.64 -7.42
N GLN A 1006 -23.53 -19.13 -6.22
CA GLN A 1006 -22.50 -18.11 -5.94
C GLN A 1006 -22.55 -16.92 -6.92
N THR A 1007 -23.76 -16.39 -7.13
CA THR A 1007 -24.04 -15.36 -8.14
C THR A 1007 -24.61 -14.10 -7.49
N VAL A 1008 -24.00 -12.94 -7.78
CA VAL A 1008 -24.59 -11.64 -7.47
C VAL A 1008 -25.64 -11.34 -8.54
N VAL A 1009 -26.83 -10.93 -8.12
CA VAL A 1009 -27.92 -10.55 -9.02
C VAL A 1009 -28.28 -9.08 -8.77
N LEU A 1010 -28.22 -8.25 -9.81
CA LEU A 1010 -28.62 -6.84 -9.76
C LEU A 1010 -29.95 -6.69 -10.51
N LYS A 1011 -30.92 -5.96 -9.94
CA LYS A 1011 -32.25 -5.77 -10.54
C LYS A 1011 -32.69 -4.31 -10.47
N ASP A 1012 -33.28 -3.82 -11.54
CA ASP A 1012 -34.17 -2.65 -11.51
C ASP A 1012 -35.53 -3.02 -12.16
N ARG A 1013 -36.35 -2.04 -12.57
CA ARG A 1013 -37.67 -2.33 -13.17
C ARG A 1013 -37.60 -2.97 -14.55
N GLU A 1014 -36.49 -2.84 -15.26
CA GLU A 1014 -36.35 -3.21 -16.68
C GLU A 1014 -35.19 -4.19 -16.94
N ASN A 1015 -34.19 -4.23 -16.05
CA ASN A 1015 -32.94 -4.94 -16.24
C ASN A 1015 -32.67 -5.93 -15.11
N THR A 1016 -32.15 -7.11 -15.47
CA THR A 1016 -31.55 -8.08 -14.54
C THR A 1016 -30.13 -8.39 -14.99
N VAL A 1017 -29.19 -8.34 -14.05
CA VAL A 1017 -27.77 -8.64 -14.27
C VAL A 1017 -27.36 -9.79 -13.37
N MET A 1018 -26.69 -10.81 -13.89
CA MET A 1018 -26.19 -11.94 -13.11
C MET A 1018 -24.68 -12.07 -13.26
N ILE A 1019 -23.97 -12.19 -12.12
CA ILE A 1019 -22.52 -12.14 -12.03
C ILE A 1019 -22.03 -13.35 -11.19
N PRO A 1020 -21.79 -14.52 -11.82
CA PRO A 1020 -21.36 -15.72 -11.13
C PRO A 1020 -19.86 -15.64 -10.80
N ILE A 1021 -19.51 -15.55 -9.51
CA ILE A 1021 -18.17 -15.17 -9.04
C ILE A 1021 -17.06 -16.10 -9.53
N LYS A 1022 -17.33 -17.40 -9.65
CA LYS A 1022 -16.34 -18.40 -10.12
C LYS A 1022 -16.13 -18.42 -11.64
N THR A 1023 -16.78 -17.51 -12.38
CA THR A 1023 -16.70 -17.44 -13.84
C THR A 1023 -16.29 -16.05 -14.29
N ASN A 1024 -15.67 -15.92 -15.45
CA ASN A 1024 -15.49 -14.63 -16.11
C ASN A 1024 -16.70 -14.24 -16.98
N LYS A 1025 -17.92 -14.67 -16.61
CA LYS A 1025 -19.16 -14.37 -17.34
C LYS A 1025 -19.99 -13.33 -16.60
N ILE A 1026 -20.63 -12.44 -17.33
CA ILE A 1026 -21.58 -11.44 -16.83
C ILE A 1026 -22.79 -11.49 -17.76
N ILE A 1027 -23.97 -11.82 -17.24
CA ILE A 1027 -25.20 -11.95 -18.01
C ILE A 1027 -26.03 -10.67 -17.77
N VAL A 1028 -26.47 -10.00 -18.84
CA VAL A 1028 -27.25 -8.73 -18.76
C VAL A 1028 -28.51 -8.89 -19.61
N GLY A 1029 -29.64 -9.22 -18.96
CA GLY A 1029 -30.81 -9.75 -19.65
C GLY A 1029 -30.49 -11.10 -20.32
N ASN A 1030 -30.75 -11.22 -21.62
CA ASN A 1030 -30.49 -12.46 -22.37
C ASN A 1030 -29.09 -12.53 -23.02
N GLN A 1031 -28.19 -11.56 -22.79
CA GLN A 1031 -26.86 -11.56 -23.39
C GLN A 1031 -25.76 -11.87 -22.38
N GLU A 1032 -24.81 -12.73 -22.78
CA GLU A 1032 -23.64 -13.09 -22.00
C GLU A 1032 -22.40 -12.30 -22.49
N TYR A 1033 -21.77 -11.57 -21.58
CA TYR A 1033 -20.49 -10.89 -21.80
C TYR A 1033 -19.37 -11.60 -21.07
N THR A 1034 -18.23 -11.76 -21.74
CA THR A 1034 -17.00 -12.22 -21.08
C THR A 1034 -16.26 -11.03 -20.46
N SER A 1035 -16.06 -11.11 -19.16
CA SER A 1035 -15.21 -10.25 -18.33
C SER A 1035 -13.73 -10.52 -18.64
N ASP A 1036 -12.91 -9.47 -18.72
CA ASP A 1036 -11.45 -9.60 -18.95
C ASP A 1036 -10.69 -10.15 -17.73
N VAL A 1037 -11.32 -10.11 -16.55
CA VAL A 1037 -10.86 -10.74 -15.30
C VAL A 1037 -12.03 -11.43 -14.59
N THR A 1038 -11.75 -12.48 -13.83
CA THR A 1038 -12.76 -13.11 -12.95
C THR A 1038 -13.19 -12.12 -11.83
N PRO A 1039 -14.49 -12.03 -11.47
CA PRO A 1039 -14.94 -11.22 -10.35
C PRO A 1039 -14.22 -11.64 -9.05
N ILE A 1040 -13.70 -10.67 -8.30
CA ILE A 1040 -12.95 -10.97 -7.08
C ILE A 1040 -13.91 -10.99 -5.89
N LEU A 1041 -13.95 -12.09 -5.14
CA LEU A 1041 -14.56 -12.14 -3.82
C LEU A 1041 -13.47 -11.88 -2.76
N LYS A 1042 -13.56 -10.75 -2.07
CA LYS A 1042 -12.62 -10.36 -1.01
C LYS A 1042 -13.42 -9.88 0.20
N ASN A 1043 -13.12 -10.42 1.38
CA ASN A 1043 -13.77 -10.08 2.66
C ASN A 1043 -15.32 -10.11 2.58
N GLY A 1044 -15.88 -11.13 1.92
CA GLY A 1044 -17.34 -11.26 1.75
C GLY A 1044 -17.99 -10.24 0.81
N ARG A 1045 -17.20 -9.55 -0.03
CA ARG A 1045 -17.66 -8.53 -0.98
C ARG A 1045 -17.15 -8.82 -2.38
N THR A 1046 -18.02 -8.62 -3.37
CA THR A 1046 -17.75 -8.90 -4.79
C THR A 1046 -17.27 -7.63 -5.48
N TYR A 1047 -16.16 -7.74 -6.20
CA TYR A 1047 -15.55 -6.64 -6.94
C TYR A 1047 -15.48 -6.97 -8.43
N LEU A 1048 -15.74 -5.95 -9.25
CA LEU A 1048 -15.54 -5.98 -10.69
C LEU A 1048 -14.64 -4.80 -11.10
N THR A 1049 -14.06 -4.89 -12.30
CA THR A 1049 -13.35 -3.75 -12.87
C THR A 1049 -14.33 -2.65 -13.24
N ILE A 1050 -13.86 -1.40 -13.23
CA ILE A 1050 -14.57 -0.24 -13.78
C ILE A 1050 -15.23 -0.51 -15.15
N SER A 1051 -14.50 -1.16 -16.08
CA SER A 1051 -14.99 -1.47 -17.42
C SER A 1051 -16.09 -2.54 -17.43
N ASN A 1052 -16.02 -3.52 -16.54
CA ASN A 1052 -17.03 -4.57 -16.46
C ASN A 1052 -18.26 -4.14 -15.64
N ILE A 1053 -18.11 -3.15 -14.74
CA ILE A 1053 -19.23 -2.42 -14.13
C ILE A 1053 -19.96 -1.60 -15.18
N ALA A 1054 -19.24 -0.87 -16.04
CA ALA A 1054 -19.86 -0.16 -17.16
C ALA A 1054 -20.68 -1.11 -18.06
N LYS A 1055 -20.11 -2.27 -18.45
CA LYS A 1055 -20.85 -3.31 -19.21
C LYS A 1055 -22.06 -3.87 -18.45
N ALA A 1056 -21.87 -4.26 -17.18
CA ALA A 1056 -22.92 -4.83 -16.33
C ALA A 1056 -24.12 -3.88 -16.20
N LEU A 1057 -23.87 -2.58 -16.11
CA LEU A 1057 -24.87 -1.53 -15.92
C LEU A 1057 -25.32 -0.86 -17.23
N ARG A 1058 -24.91 -1.38 -18.40
CA ARG A 1058 -25.19 -0.84 -19.75
C ARG A 1058 -24.74 0.62 -19.98
N MET A 1059 -23.63 1.01 -19.36
CA MET A 1059 -23.05 2.36 -19.40
C MET A 1059 -21.83 2.43 -20.33
N ARG A 1060 -21.54 3.62 -20.90
CA ARG A 1060 -20.36 3.84 -21.77
C ARG A 1060 -19.11 4.10 -20.94
N ALA A 1061 -18.14 3.19 -21.01
CA ALA A 1061 -16.82 3.39 -20.41
C ALA A 1061 -16.12 4.62 -21.02
N GLY A 1062 -15.51 5.46 -20.19
CA GLY A 1062 -14.86 6.72 -20.59
C GLY A 1062 -15.81 7.94 -20.67
N GLN A 1063 -17.13 7.73 -20.78
CA GLN A 1063 -18.13 8.80 -20.80
C GLN A 1063 -19.00 8.80 -19.54
N ASP A 1064 -19.76 7.73 -19.32
CA ASP A 1064 -20.66 7.59 -18.18
C ASP A 1064 -19.94 7.00 -16.96
N VAL A 1065 -18.84 6.26 -17.19
CA VAL A 1065 -17.96 5.73 -16.15
C VAL A 1065 -16.52 6.13 -16.45
N LYS A 1066 -15.94 7.03 -15.64
CA LYS A 1066 -14.64 7.66 -15.85
C LYS A 1066 -13.63 7.28 -14.75
N TRP A 1067 -12.34 7.23 -15.10
CA TRP A 1067 -11.23 7.07 -14.17
C TRP A 1067 -10.28 8.25 -14.29
N ASP A 1068 -10.02 8.94 -13.18
CA ASP A 1068 -8.96 9.94 -13.07
C ASP A 1068 -7.75 9.36 -12.33
N ASN A 1069 -6.64 9.20 -13.05
CA ASN A 1069 -5.41 8.63 -12.52
C ASN A 1069 -4.57 9.62 -11.66
N LYS A 1070 -4.81 10.93 -11.74
CA LYS A 1070 -4.11 11.94 -10.92
C LYS A 1070 -4.68 11.95 -9.50
N ILE A 1071 -6.00 12.05 -9.36
CA ILE A 1071 -6.70 12.10 -8.06
C ILE A 1071 -7.18 10.74 -7.55
N LYS A 1072 -6.95 9.66 -8.33
CA LYS A 1072 -7.31 8.26 -8.02
C LYS A 1072 -8.81 8.04 -7.79
N GLN A 1073 -9.67 8.70 -8.57
CA GLN A 1073 -11.13 8.63 -8.44
C GLN A 1073 -11.79 7.96 -9.64
N VAL A 1074 -12.82 7.16 -9.36
CA VAL A 1074 -13.80 6.70 -10.34
C VAL A 1074 -15.08 7.51 -10.20
N THR A 1075 -15.59 8.00 -11.31
CA THR A 1075 -16.84 8.76 -11.38
C THR A 1075 -17.85 8.00 -12.25
N ILE A 1076 -19.01 7.69 -11.70
CA ILE A 1076 -20.15 7.03 -12.36
C ILE A 1076 -21.28 8.05 -12.47
N ILE A 1077 -21.74 8.36 -13.68
CA ILE A 1077 -22.75 9.38 -13.98
C ILE A 1077 -23.95 8.68 -14.62
N LYS A 1078 -25.15 8.86 -14.06
CA LYS A 1078 -26.41 8.31 -14.60
C LYS A 1078 -27.55 9.30 -14.40
N GLU A 1079 -28.49 9.36 -15.34
CA GLU A 1079 -29.79 9.98 -15.10
C GLU A 1079 -30.68 9.02 -14.32
N VAL A 1080 -31.21 9.48 -13.18
CA VAL A 1080 -32.10 8.72 -12.31
C VAL A 1080 -33.45 9.42 -12.21
N GLU A 1081 -34.53 8.62 -12.22
CA GLU A 1081 -35.88 9.11 -12.01
C GLU A 1081 -36.15 9.27 -10.51
N VAL A 1082 -36.31 10.52 -10.07
CA VAL A 1082 -36.74 10.84 -8.71
C VAL A 1082 -38.26 11.02 -8.73
N ARG A 1083 -38.93 10.27 -7.85
CA ARG A 1083 -40.37 10.38 -7.55
C ARG A 1083 -40.60 11.23 -6.31
#